data_AF-A0A8J6TG30-F1
#
_entry.id   AF-A0A8J6TG30-F1
#
_cell.length_a   1.000
_cell.length_b   1.000
_cell.length_c   1.000
_cell.angle_alpha   90.00
_cell.angle_beta   90.00
_cell.angle_gamma   90.00
#
_symmetry.space_group_name_H-M   'P 1'
#
loop_
_entity.id
_entity.type
_entity.pdbx_description
1 polymer ?
#
loop_
_entity_poly.entity_id
_entity_poly.type
_entity_poly.pdbx_seq_one_letter_code
_entity_poly.pdbx_strand_id
1 'polypeptide(L)'
;MYWNATTLVSIIATILYGVILALALISTPRNRLRIIFSYYLFAMLIWSISAFLSTSGLVNVLPWFKTMAAAPIAMMLSIFFFVQNLFGLRSKLAKPMQLYGVIAIVITFTSDFVVQDAHLDQTGELFYRLGSYFWVVAVPGYILMLSSVAELIKGYNTSLNENHRNRIRYLFLGLTITILASFANFTKLGNYPIDIAANGITAILIAYAIMRHQLLEIRVVLRYGLLYSLTTAIFGLAYYVSISLVLFLSQIIIGQELFFLSIFIGSLSGFLLSPIRNQVQIWIDRIFYREKYNAGLMLQRLSQTTASLLDLNKITNMILDEVIATLHIESATIFINDSENGNFVIIAEKGKGEKVLKNIRKDHPIIKWIREHNKILTRNELLINPIFKSLWEIEWKELDEFKAELFVPLHTKGEFVGFLIVGPKLSHQPYTKDDELMLSTLANQTAVAVDNARLYEELEQTFNQTIGALANAIDVRDTYTSVHSQKIADWAAAIARHLGFTPDNVRKIYWGGLLHDIGKIGIPDLILKKTTKFSEQEWEIMKKHPIIGANIISNIKKISDVAPLIEYSHERYDGSGYPHGIKGEDIPIGARIITVVDSFSAMRDERPYKKPLSVEKSINELRDNAGIMYDPEIVDIFISLYESKIIQ
;
A
#
# COMPACT_ATOMS: atom_id res chain seq x y z
N MET A 1 -40.59 -27.25 -32.19
CA MET A 1 -39.56 -26.92 -31.19
C MET A 1 -40.15 -27.19 -29.82
N TYR A 2 -39.55 -28.09 -29.06
CA TYR A 2 -40.01 -28.41 -27.70
C TYR A 2 -39.25 -27.53 -26.71
N TRP A 3 -39.97 -26.80 -25.86
CA TRP A 3 -39.39 -26.02 -24.76
C TRP A 3 -39.62 -26.77 -23.46
N ASN A 4 -38.68 -27.64 -23.11
CA ASN A 4 -38.70 -28.41 -21.86
C ASN A 4 -37.52 -28.02 -20.97
N ALA A 5 -37.55 -28.44 -19.70
CA ALA A 5 -36.49 -28.14 -18.74
C ALA A 5 -35.09 -28.55 -19.26
N THR A 6 -35.00 -29.65 -19.99
CA THR A 6 -33.76 -30.14 -20.60
C THR A 6 -33.17 -29.14 -21.60
N THR A 7 -33.97 -28.64 -22.55
CA THR A 7 -33.51 -27.65 -23.53
C THR A 7 -33.04 -26.34 -22.89
N LEU A 8 -33.73 -25.89 -21.83
CA LEU A 8 -33.35 -24.69 -21.09
C LEU A 8 -32.01 -24.88 -20.38
N VAL A 9 -31.83 -26.01 -19.67
CA VAL A 9 -30.59 -26.32 -18.95
C VAL A 9 -29.40 -26.47 -19.91
N SER A 10 -29.61 -27.06 -21.10
CA SER A 10 -28.57 -27.15 -22.14
C SER A 10 -28.11 -25.79 -22.67
N ILE A 11 -29.04 -24.86 -22.94
CA ILE A 11 -28.71 -23.50 -23.39
C ILE A 11 -27.84 -22.78 -22.35
N ILE A 12 -28.20 -22.91 -21.06
CA ILE A 12 -27.44 -22.29 -19.96
C ILE A 12 -26.01 -22.85 -19.95
N ALA A 13 -25.88 -24.17 -20.00
CA ALA A 13 -24.57 -24.83 -20.04
C ALA A 13 -23.74 -24.36 -21.24
N THR A 14 -24.35 -24.22 -22.42
CA THR A 14 -23.68 -23.70 -23.64
C THR A 14 -23.16 -22.28 -23.45
N ILE A 15 -23.97 -21.37 -22.90
CA ILE A 15 -23.54 -19.99 -22.65
C ILE A 15 -22.37 -19.97 -21.64
N LEU A 16 -22.48 -20.72 -20.54
CA LEU A 16 -21.44 -20.79 -19.50
C LEU A 16 -20.11 -21.28 -20.08
N TYR A 17 -20.10 -22.43 -20.75
CA TYR A 17 -18.87 -22.98 -21.33
C TYR A 17 -18.32 -22.12 -22.48
N GLY A 18 -19.19 -21.47 -23.26
CA GLY A 18 -18.78 -20.55 -24.32
C GLY A 18 -18.05 -19.32 -23.78
N VAL A 19 -18.58 -18.70 -22.73
CA VAL A 19 -17.95 -17.55 -22.05
C VAL A 19 -16.61 -17.97 -21.43
N ILE A 20 -16.57 -19.09 -20.70
CA ILE A 20 -15.32 -19.56 -20.06
C ILE A 20 -14.26 -19.91 -21.12
N LEU A 21 -14.65 -20.54 -22.23
CA LEU A 21 -13.74 -20.86 -23.34
C LEU A 21 -13.17 -19.61 -24.01
N ALA A 22 -14.02 -18.64 -24.35
CA ALA A 22 -13.57 -17.39 -24.97
C ALA A 22 -12.50 -16.69 -24.10
N LEU A 23 -12.70 -16.68 -22.78
CA LEU A 23 -11.75 -16.09 -21.84
C LEU A 23 -10.45 -16.88 -21.71
N ALA A 24 -10.53 -18.21 -21.74
CA ALA A 24 -9.35 -19.07 -21.80
C ALA A 24 -8.53 -18.82 -23.09
N LEU A 25 -9.17 -18.47 -24.20
CA LEU A 25 -8.49 -18.18 -25.48
C LEU A 25 -7.91 -16.76 -25.59
N ILE A 26 -8.59 -15.75 -25.02
CA ILE A 26 -8.22 -14.32 -25.10
C ILE A 26 -7.13 -13.95 -24.07
N SER A 27 -7.04 -14.69 -22.96
CA SER A 27 -6.03 -14.41 -21.93
C SER A 27 -4.60 -14.63 -22.45
N THR A 28 -3.66 -13.75 -22.07
CA THR A 28 -2.22 -13.81 -22.39
C THR A 28 -1.37 -13.84 -21.10
N PRO A 29 -0.23 -14.57 -21.03
CA PRO A 29 0.41 -15.36 -22.09
C PRO A 29 -0.18 -16.77 -22.25
N ARG A 30 -0.04 -17.36 -23.45
CA ARG A 30 -0.51 -18.73 -23.74
C ARG A 30 0.46 -19.75 -23.13
N ASN A 31 0.17 -20.24 -21.93
CA ASN A 31 0.87 -21.37 -21.33
C ASN A 31 0.23 -22.71 -21.76
N ARG A 32 1.03 -23.79 -21.84
CA ARG A 32 0.61 -25.16 -22.22
C ARG A 32 -0.58 -25.65 -21.40
N LEU A 33 -0.60 -25.37 -20.10
CA LEU A 33 -1.69 -25.73 -19.18
C LEU A 33 -3.04 -25.14 -19.64
N ARG A 34 -3.04 -23.91 -20.13
CA ARG A 34 -4.23 -23.19 -20.62
C ARG A 34 -4.75 -23.76 -21.93
N ILE A 35 -3.83 -24.09 -22.85
CA ILE A 35 -4.19 -24.69 -24.14
C ILE A 35 -4.93 -26.00 -23.89
N ILE A 36 -4.38 -26.86 -23.02
CA ILE A 36 -4.99 -28.14 -22.67
C ILE A 36 -6.34 -27.94 -21.98
N PHE A 37 -6.44 -26.97 -21.08
CA PHE A 37 -7.71 -26.64 -20.43
C PHE A 37 -8.77 -26.12 -21.42
N SER A 38 -8.35 -25.39 -22.45
CA SER A 38 -9.26 -24.90 -23.49
C SER A 38 -9.86 -26.04 -24.31
N TYR A 39 -9.13 -27.14 -24.52
CA TYR A 39 -9.70 -28.35 -25.14
C TYR A 39 -10.79 -29.00 -24.29
N TYR A 40 -10.63 -29.02 -22.96
CA TYR A 40 -11.68 -29.48 -22.05
C TYR A 40 -12.94 -28.61 -22.18
N LEU A 41 -12.79 -27.28 -22.11
CA LEU A 41 -13.92 -26.34 -22.25
C LEU A 41 -14.59 -26.43 -23.61
N PHE A 42 -13.82 -26.64 -24.68
CA PHE A 42 -14.35 -26.82 -26.02
C PHE A 42 -15.14 -28.12 -26.16
N ALA A 43 -14.65 -29.23 -25.59
CA ALA A 43 -15.41 -30.49 -25.56
C ALA A 43 -16.74 -30.33 -24.81
N MET A 44 -16.73 -29.62 -23.67
CA MET A 44 -17.96 -29.33 -22.90
C MET A 44 -18.93 -28.42 -23.65
N LEU A 45 -18.42 -27.44 -24.38
CA LEU A 45 -19.23 -26.58 -25.23
C LEU A 45 -19.93 -27.40 -26.33
N ILE A 46 -19.18 -28.24 -27.06
CA ILE A 46 -19.74 -29.13 -28.09
C ILE A 46 -20.80 -30.05 -27.48
N TRP A 47 -20.52 -30.64 -26.32
CA TRP A 47 -21.46 -31.51 -25.63
C TRP A 47 -22.78 -30.78 -25.32
N SER A 48 -22.71 -29.59 -24.73
CA SER A 48 -23.90 -28.79 -24.38
C SER A 48 -24.73 -28.37 -25.61
N ILE A 49 -24.06 -27.96 -26.70
CA ILE A 49 -24.72 -27.61 -27.97
C ILE A 49 -25.42 -28.85 -28.55
N SER A 50 -24.74 -30.00 -28.53
CA SER A 50 -25.28 -31.26 -29.04
C SER A 50 -26.47 -31.74 -28.22
N ALA A 51 -26.44 -31.56 -26.89
CA ALA A 51 -27.56 -31.85 -26.01
C ALA A 51 -28.77 -30.97 -26.30
N PHE A 52 -28.57 -29.66 -26.49
CA PHE A 52 -29.63 -28.75 -26.90
C PHE A 52 -30.25 -29.15 -28.25
N LEU A 53 -29.40 -29.42 -29.26
CA LEU A 53 -29.85 -29.77 -30.60
C LEU A 53 -30.59 -31.10 -30.63
N SER A 54 -30.14 -32.09 -29.86
CA SER A 54 -30.78 -33.41 -29.74
C SER A 54 -32.13 -33.36 -29.03
N THR A 55 -32.39 -32.34 -28.19
CA THR A 55 -33.60 -32.25 -27.35
C THR A 55 -34.59 -31.16 -27.81
N SER A 56 -34.17 -30.25 -28.69
CA SER A 56 -34.98 -29.13 -29.17
C SER A 56 -36.00 -29.50 -30.27
N GLY A 57 -35.78 -30.61 -30.97
CA GLY A 57 -36.57 -31.00 -32.14
C GLY A 57 -36.42 -30.06 -33.35
N LEU A 58 -35.33 -29.26 -33.39
CA LEU A 58 -35.03 -28.35 -34.50
C LEU A 58 -34.30 -29.02 -35.67
N VAL A 59 -33.62 -30.13 -35.39
CA VAL A 59 -32.71 -30.80 -36.31
C VAL A 59 -32.84 -32.32 -36.19
N ASN A 60 -32.27 -33.05 -37.15
CA ASN A 60 -32.17 -34.51 -37.07
C ASN A 60 -31.39 -34.91 -35.81
N VAL A 61 -32.00 -35.73 -34.96
CA VAL A 61 -31.50 -36.04 -33.60
C VAL A 61 -30.23 -36.91 -33.65
N LEU A 62 -30.22 -37.95 -34.49
CA LEU A 62 -29.18 -38.98 -34.48
C LEU A 62 -27.73 -38.44 -34.66
N PRO A 63 -27.41 -37.56 -35.63
CA PRO A 63 -26.05 -37.03 -35.76
C PRO A 63 -25.59 -36.20 -34.56
N TRP A 64 -26.49 -35.40 -33.99
CA TRP A 64 -26.20 -34.59 -32.81
C TRP A 64 -26.08 -35.44 -31.56
N PHE A 65 -26.86 -36.52 -31.44
CA PHE A 65 -26.72 -37.47 -30.36
C PHE A 65 -25.40 -38.25 -30.45
N LYS A 66 -24.95 -38.65 -31.65
CA LYS A 66 -23.60 -39.23 -31.86
C LYS A 66 -22.50 -38.24 -31.45
N THR A 67 -22.67 -36.96 -31.76
CA THR A 67 -21.75 -35.89 -31.31
C THR A 67 -21.76 -35.73 -29.79
N MET A 68 -22.94 -35.78 -29.17
CA MET A 68 -23.13 -35.74 -27.72
C MET A 68 -22.50 -36.96 -27.02
N ALA A 69 -22.50 -38.14 -27.65
CA ALA A 69 -21.85 -39.34 -27.13
C ALA A 69 -20.32 -39.31 -27.29
N ALA A 70 -19.80 -38.64 -28.33
CA ALA A 70 -18.36 -38.53 -28.59
C ALA A 70 -17.65 -37.45 -27.74
N ALA A 71 -18.33 -36.33 -27.46
CA ALA A 71 -17.75 -35.20 -26.73
C ALA A 71 -17.25 -35.54 -25.29
N PRO A 72 -17.91 -36.41 -24.50
CA PRO A 72 -17.41 -36.86 -23.21
C PRO A 72 -16.06 -37.57 -23.30
N ILE A 73 -15.78 -38.31 -24.37
CA ILE A 73 -14.49 -38.98 -24.58
C ILE A 73 -13.38 -37.93 -24.69
N ALA A 74 -13.60 -36.89 -25.51
CA ALA A 74 -12.68 -35.77 -25.64
C ALA A 74 -12.50 -34.99 -24.33
N MET A 75 -13.58 -34.80 -23.57
CA MET A 75 -13.56 -34.17 -22.24
C MET A 75 -12.70 -34.97 -21.26
N MET A 76 -12.93 -36.29 -21.14
CA MET A 76 -12.22 -37.18 -20.22
C MET A 76 -10.71 -37.25 -20.53
N LEU A 77 -10.33 -37.21 -21.80
CA LEU A 77 -8.92 -37.13 -22.20
C LEU A 77 -8.31 -35.76 -21.88
N SER A 78 -9.04 -34.69 -22.17
CA SER A 78 -8.56 -33.33 -21.93
C SER A 78 -8.35 -33.06 -20.43
N ILE A 79 -9.25 -33.53 -19.56
CA ILE A 79 -9.10 -33.39 -18.11
C ILE A 79 -7.92 -34.20 -17.58
N PHE A 80 -7.69 -35.40 -18.10
CA PHE A 80 -6.53 -36.22 -17.75
C PHE A 80 -5.22 -35.51 -18.10
N PHE A 81 -5.08 -35.04 -19.34
CA PHE A 81 -3.88 -34.28 -19.74
C PHE A 81 -3.73 -32.97 -18.98
N PHE A 82 -4.83 -32.32 -18.62
CA PHE A 82 -4.81 -31.10 -17.82
C PHE A 82 -4.25 -31.37 -16.41
N VAL A 83 -4.76 -32.40 -15.71
CA VAL A 83 -4.29 -32.76 -14.37
C VAL A 83 -2.82 -33.21 -14.38
N GLN A 84 -2.40 -33.97 -15.39
CA GLN A 84 -1.00 -34.33 -15.57
C GLN A 84 -0.10 -33.09 -15.71
N ASN A 85 -0.50 -32.11 -16.53
CA ASN A 85 0.27 -30.88 -16.71
C ASN A 85 0.20 -29.97 -15.48
N LEU A 86 -0.91 -29.99 -14.74
CA LEU A 86 -1.09 -29.22 -13.50
C LEU A 86 -0.02 -29.61 -12.46
N PHE A 87 0.28 -30.90 -12.36
CA PHE A 87 1.26 -31.45 -11.41
C PHE A 87 2.63 -31.77 -12.04
N GLY A 88 2.85 -31.43 -13.31
CA GLY A 88 4.10 -31.72 -14.02
C GLY A 88 4.40 -33.21 -14.20
N LEU A 89 3.39 -34.07 -14.14
CA LEU A 89 3.52 -35.51 -14.26
C LEU A 89 3.77 -35.92 -15.72
N ARG A 90 4.68 -36.86 -15.93
CA ARG A 90 4.93 -37.48 -17.25
C ARG A 90 4.38 -38.90 -17.26
N SER A 91 3.15 -39.08 -17.75
CA SER A 91 2.56 -40.41 -17.91
C SER A 91 3.09 -41.12 -19.17
N LYS A 92 3.57 -42.36 -18.99
CA LYS A 92 3.91 -43.28 -20.11
C LYS A 92 2.68 -43.65 -20.94
N LEU A 93 1.47 -43.47 -20.39
CA LEU A 93 0.20 -43.78 -21.06
C LEU A 93 -0.31 -42.64 -21.96
N ALA A 94 0.40 -41.52 -22.06
CA ALA A 94 -0.07 -40.36 -22.84
C ALA A 94 -0.38 -40.68 -24.31
N LYS A 95 0.56 -41.30 -25.03
CA LYS A 95 0.39 -41.68 -26.45
C LYS A 95 -0.71 -42.73 -26.68
N PRO A 96 -0.76 -43.86 -25.95
CA PRO A 96 -1.83 -44.84 -26.17
C PRO A 96 -3.22 -44.28 -25.84
N MET A 97 -3.34 -43.39 -24.83
CA MET A 97 -4.63 -42.76 -24.52
C MET A 97 -5.09 -41.77 -25.59
N GLN A 98 -4.17 -41.04 -26.23
CA GLN A 98 -4.52 -40.20 -27.40
C GLN A 98 -5.02 -41.04 -28.58
N LEU A 99 -4.32 -42.15 -28.88
CA LEU A 99 -4.72 -43.07 -29.94
C LEU A 99 -6.10 -43.68 -29.67
N TYR A 100 -6.33 -44.13 -28.44
CA TYR A 100 -7.65 -44.58 -27.98
C TYR A 100 -8.71 -43.50 -28.20
N GLY A 101 -8.45 -42.26 -27.80
CA GLY A 101 -9.39 -41.15 -27.97
C GLY A 101 -9.83 -40.91 -29.40
N VAL A 102 -8.86 -40.88 -30.31
CA VAL A 102 -9.14 -40.70 -31.75
C VAL A 102 -9.99 -41.85 -32.27
N ILE A 103 -9.59 -43.10 -32.00
CA ILE A 103 -10.32 -44.30 -32.44
C ILE A 103 -11.74 -44.31 -31.87
N ALA A 104 -11.88 -44.05 -30.57
CA ALA A 104 -13.14 -44.03 -29.84
C ALA A 104 -14.11 -42.97 -30.39
N ILE A 105 -13.63 -41.76 -30.66
CA ILE A 105 -14.42 -40.67 -31.26
C ILE A 105 -14.86 -41.04 -32.68
N VAL A 106 -13.92 -41.54 -33.51
CA VAL A 106 -14.22 -41.93 -34.90
C VAL A 106 -15.25 -43.06 -34.94
N ILE A 107 -15.08 -44.11 -34.14
CA ILE A 107 -16.03 -45.23 -34.05
C ILE A 107 -17.40 -44.74 -33.60
N THR A 108 -17.46 -43.86 -32.59
CA THR A 108 -18.73 -43.31 -32.08
C THR A 108 -19.48 -42.52 -33.15
N PHE A 109 -18.76 -41.80 -34.02
CA PHE A 109 -19.36 -40.95 -35.05
C PHE A 109 -19.77 -41.73 -36.31
N THR A 110 -18.92 -42.66 -36.76
CA THR A 110 -19.04 -43.31 -38.07
C THR A 110 -19.78 -44.64 -38.03
N SER A 111 -19.84 -45.31 -36.88
CA SER A 111 -20.48 -46.61 -36.75
C SER A 111 -21.80 -46.54 -35.98
N ASP A 112 -22.62 -47.56 -36.14
CA ASP A 112 -23.84 -47.78 -35.32
C ASP A 112 -23.56 -48.71 -34.12
N PHE A 113 -22.29 -49.10 -33.91
CA PHE A 113 -21.91 -50.01 -32.84
C PHE A 113 -21.98 -49.36 -31.45
N VAL A 114 -21.87 -48.02 -31.37
CA VAL A 114 -21.89 -47.25 -30.13
C VAL A 114 -23.26 -46.60 -29.90
N VAL A 115 -23.80 -45.93 -30.90
CA VAL A 115 -25.16 -45.35 -30.91
C VAL A 115 -25.92 -45.98 -32.06
N GLN A 116 -26.93 -46.79 -31.75
CA GLN A 116 -27.72 -47.50 -32.74
C GLN A 116 -28.87 -46.65 -33.27
N ASP A 117 -29.55 -45.94 -32.38
CA ASP A 117 -30.69 -45.09 -32.72
C ASP A 117 -30.86 -43.97 -31.69
N ALA A 118 -31.38 -42.83 -32.13
CA ALA A 118 -31.76 -41.71 -31.28
C ALA A 118 -32.81 -40.83 -32.00
N HIS A 119 -33.98 -40.70 -31.39
CA HIS A 119 -35.10 -39.92 -31.91
C HIS A 119 -35.91 -39.27 -30.77
N LEU A 120 -36.69 -38.24 -31.12
CA LEU A 120 -37.67 -37.64 -30.21
C LEU A 120 -39.03 -38.29 -30.45
N ASP A 121 -39.74 -38.63 -29.38
CA ASP A 121 -41.11 -39.10 -29.47
C ASP A 121 -42.11 -37.95 -29.70
N GLN A 122 -43.40 -38.26 -29.75
CA GLN A 122 -44.46 -37.26 -29.94
C GLN A 122 -44.62 -36.31 -28.73
N THR A 123 -44.07 -36.67 -27.57
CA THR A 123 -44.10 -35.86 -26.35
C THR A 123 -42.86 -34.96 -26.22
N GLY A 124 -41.87 -35.12 -27.09
CA GLY A 124 -40.60 -34.40 -27.06
C GLY A 124 -39.57 -35.01 -26.10
N GLU A 125 -39.79 -36.24 -25.65
CA GLU A 125 -38.84 -37.04 -24.89
C GLU A 125 -37.84 -37.73 -25.82
N LEU A 126 -36.57 -37.75 -25.39
CA LEU A 126 -35.46 -38.30 -26.15
C LEU A 126 -35.34 -39.80 -25.90
N PHE A 127 -35.63 -40.61 -26.91
CA PHE A 127 -35.41 -42.05 -26.89
C PHE A 127 -34.13 -42.39 -27.65
N TYR A 128 -33.27 -43.20 -27.03
CA TYR A 128 -32.02 -43.63 -27.64
C TYR A 128 -31.69 -45.07 -27.29
N ARG A 129 -30.96 -45.73 -28.18
CA ARG A 129 -30.46 -47.09 -28.00
C ARG A 129 -28.95 -47.12 -28.16
N LEU A 130 -28.25 -47.43 -27.07
CA LEU A 130 -26.80 -47.62 -27.06
C LEU A 130 -26.46 -49.04 -27.54
N GLY A 131 -25.45 -49.15 -28.39
CA GLY A 131 -24.95 -50.44 -28.88
C GLY A 131 -24.01 -51.13 -27.88
N SER A 132 -23.69 -52.39 -28.15
CA SER A 132 -22.84 -53.21 -27.26
C SER A 132 -21.42 -52.68 -27.10
N TYR A 133 -20.91 -51.91 -28.06
CA TYR A 133 -19.58 -51.30 -28.01
C TYR A 133 -19.53 -50.00 -27.20
N PHE A 134 -20.67 -49.48 -26.75
CA PHE A 134 -20.71 -48.28 -25.90
C PHE A 134 -19.80 -48.42 -24.68
N TRP A 135 -19.87 -49.55 -23.96
CA TRP A 135 -19.05 -49.77 -22.77
C TRP A 135 -17.56 -49.89 -23.08
N VAL A 136 -17.20 -50.48 -24.23
CA VAL A 136 -15.81 -50.58 -24.70
C VAL A 136 -15.22 -49.18 -24.93
N VAL A 137 -16.04 -48.27 -25.42
CA VAL A 137 -15.68 -46.87 -25.70
C VAL A 137 -15.78 -45.97 -24.46
N ALA A 138 -16.67 -46.24 -23.51
CA ALA A 138 -16.87 -45.37 -22.36
C ALA A 138 -15.93 -45.71 -21.18
N VAL A 139 -15.73 -47.00 -20.88
CA VAL A 139 -15.02 -47.47 -19.67
C VAL A 139 -13.60 -46.91 -19.55
N PRO A 140 -12.75 -46.91 -20.60
CA PRO A 140 -11.39 -46.37 -20.46
C PRO A 140 -11.40 -44.86 -20.16
N GLY A 141 -12.37 -44.10 -20.67
CA GLY A 141 -12.55 -42.69 -20.34
C GLY A 141 -12.89 -42.45 -18.87
N TYR A 142 -13.78 -43.27 -18.29
CA TYR A 142 -14.10 -43.21 -16.86
C TYR A 142 -12.90 -43.57 -15.96
N ILE A 143 -12.08 -44.55 -16.37
CA ILE A 143 -10.84 -44.89 -15.67
C ILE A 143 -9.91 -43.68 -15.62
N LEU A 144 -9.77 -42.93 -16.72
CA LEU A 144 -8.96 -41.70 -16.78
C LEU A 144 -9.50 -40.58 -15.89
N MET A 145 -10.83 -40.44 -15.77
CA MET A 145 -11.42 -39.47 -14.84
C MET A 145 -11.13 -39.85 -13.39
N LEU A 146 -11.29 -41.13 -13.03
CA LEU A 146 -10.99 -41.62 -11.68
C LEU A 146 -9.51 -41.46 -11.34
N SER A 147 -8.61 -41.73 -12.28
CA SER A 147 -7.17 -41.48 -12.07
C SER A 147 -6.87 -40.00 -11.87
N SER A 148 -7.53 -39.12 -12.64
CA SER A 148 -7.40 -37.66 -12.50
C SER A 148 -7.88 -37.18 -11.12
N VAL A 149 -8.98 -37.72 -10.62
CA VAL A 149 -9.48 -37.44 -9.26
C VAL A 149 -8.47 -37.92 -8.20
N ALA A 150 -7.92 -39.12 -8.35
CA ALA A 150 -6.92 -39.65 -7.42
C ALA A 150 -5.64 -38.77 -7.39
N GLU A 151 -5.21 -38.24 -8.53
CA GLU A 151 -4.09 -37.30 -8.63
C GLU A 151 -4.40 -35.96 -7.97
N LEU A 152 -5.62 -35.44 -8.13
CA LEU A 152 -6.07 -34.22 -7.45
C LEU A 152 -6.11 -34.40 -5.92
N ILE A 153 -6.56 -35.55 -5.43
CA ILE A 153 -6.54 -35.85 -3.98
C ILE A 153 -5.10 -35.89 -3.47
N LYS A 154 -4.19 -36.57 -4.18
CA LYS A 154 -2.77 -36.60 -3.82
C LYS A 154 -2.18 -35.19 -3.80
N GLY A 155 -2.41 -34.42 -4.86
CA GLY A 155 -1.93 -33.04 -4.96
C GLY A 155 -2.50 -32.12 -3.88
N TYR A 156 -3.77 -32.28 -3.50
CA TYR A 156 -4.37 -31.53 -2.41
C TYR A 156 -3.64 -31.78 -1.08
N ASN A 157 -3.34 -33.05 -0.79
CA ASN A 157 -2.69 -33.46 0.46
C ASN A 157 -1.21 -33.03 0.54
N THR A 158 -0.50 -32.92 -0.59
CA THR A 158 0.92 -32.53 -0.62
C THR A 158 1.15 -31.02 -0.71
N SER A 159 0.11 -30.24 -0.99
CA SER A 159 0.23 -28.80 -1.21
C SER A 159 0.33 -28.02 0.11
N LEU A 160 1.44 -27.31 0.31
CA LEU A 160 1.65 -26.41 1.46
C LEU A 160 0.98 -25.03 1.27
N ASN A 161 0.75 -24.60 0.03
CA ASN A 161 0.12 -23.32 -0.30
C ASN A 161 -1.41 -23.43 -0.31
N GLU A 162 -2.09 -22.62 0.52
CA GLU A 162 -3.56 -22.61 0.62
C GLU A 162 -4.27 -22.25 -0.69
N ASN A 163 -3.73 -21.32 -1.48
CA ASN A 163 -4.32 -20.94 -2.77
C ASN A 163 -4.22 -22.09 -3.78
N HIS A 164 -3.10 -22.81 -3.79
CA HIS A 164 -2.94 -23.98 -4.63
C HIS A 164 -3.86 -25.12 -4.18
N ARG A 165 -4.01 -25.32 -2.87
CA ARG A 165 -4.94 -26.29 -2.28
C ARG A 165 -6.40 -25.98 -2.63
N ASN A 166 -6.80 -24.71 -2.54
CA ASN A 166 -8.14 -24.26 -2.92
C ASN A 166 -8.40 -24.42 -4.42
N ARG A 167 -7.44 -24.07 -5.28
CA ARG A 167 -7.51 -24.32 -6.73
C ARG A 167 -7.81 -25.80 -7.03
N ILE A 168 -7.11 -26.72 -6.37
CA ILE A 168 -7.31 -28.16 -6.51
C ILE A 168 -8.69 -28.58 -5.97
N ARG A 169 -9.10 -28.05 -4.82
CA ARG A 169 -10.38 -28.38 -4.16
C ARG A 169 -11.60 -28.16 -5.06
N TYR A 170 -11.69 -27.00 -5.72
CA TYR A 170 -12.84 -26.69 -6.57
C TYR A 170 -12.84 -27.51 -7.85
N LEU A 171 -11.67 -27.79 -8.42
CA LEU A 171 -11.54 -28.67 -9.58
C LEU A 171 -11.92 -30.11 -9.22
N PHE A 172 -11.44 -30.61 -8.08
CA PHE A 172 -11.82 -31.92 -7.52
C PHE A 172 -13.33 -32.01 -7.33
N LEU A 173 -13.94 -31.04 -6.63
CA LEU A 173 -15.37 -31.02 -6.35
C LEU A 173 -16.20 -31.05 -7.65
N GLY A 174 -15.84 -30.23 -8.63
CA GLY A 174 -16.53 -30.20 -9.93
C GLY A 174 -16.40 -31.52 -10.69
N LEU A 175 -15.22 -32.14 -10.71
CA LEU A 175 -15.04 -33.43 -11.37
C LEU A 175 -15.78 -34.56 -10.67
N THR A 176 -15.80 -34.59 -9.34
CA THR A 176 -16.58 -35.56 -8.58
C THR A 176 -18.07 -35.43 -8.86
N ILE A 177 -18.61 -34.21 -8.87
CA ILE A 177 -20.01 -33.94 -9.24
C ILE A 177 -20.32 -34.46 -10.66
N THR A 178 -19.43 -34.16 -11.61
CA THR A 178 -19.58 -34.61 -13.01
C THR A 178 -19.61 -36.13 -13.15
N ILE A 179 -18.69 -36.82 -12.46
CA ILE A 179 -18.62 -38.29 -12.47
C ILE A 179 -19.91 -38.87 -11.89
N LEU A 180 -20.31 -38.43 -10.69
CA LEU A 180 -21.51 -38.94 -10.02
C LEU A 180 -22.78 -38.70 -10.84
N ALA A 181 -22.93 -37.50 -11.42
CA ALA A 181 -24.09 -37.17 -12.24
C ALA A 181 -24.13 -37.98 -13.54
N SER A 182 -22.98 -38.26 -14.15
CA SER A 182 -22.93 -39.10 -15.35
C SER A 182 -23.39 -40.54 -15.11
N PHE A 183 -23.29 -41.06 -13.87
CA PHE A 183 -23.86 -42.36 -13.52
C PHE A 183 -25.40 -42.35 -13.50
N ALA A 184 -26.03 -41.18 -13.28
CA ALA A 184 -27.48 -41.06 -13.33
C ALA A 184 -28.03 -41.45 -14.71
N ASN A 185 -27.26 -41.20 -15.77
CA ASN A 185 -27.60 -41.55 -17.16
C ASN A 185 -27.79 -43.06 -17.41
N PHE A 186 -27.28 -43.91 -16.52
CA PHE A 186 -27.44 -45.37 -16.60
C PHE A 186 -28.59 -45.90 -15.74
N THR A 187 -29.32 -45.02 -15.07
CA THR A 187 -30.48 -45.35 -14.25
C THR A 187 -31.74 -44.75 -14.85
N LYS A 188 -32.91 -45.01 -14.25
CA LYS A 188 -34.17 -44.34 -14.62
C LYS A 188 -34.11 -42.81 -14.49
N LEU A 189 -33.12 -42.29 -13.75
CA LEU A 189 -32.89 -40.85 -13.59
C LEU A 189 -32.24 -40.20 -14.83
N GLY A 190 -31.71 -40.99 -15.78
CA GLY A 190 -31.10 -40.49 -17.02
C GLY A 190 -32.06 -39.81 -17.98
N ASN A 191 -33.37 -39.99 -17.76
CA ASN A 191 -34.40 -39.25 -18.51
C ASN A 191 -34.51 -37.78 -18.09
N TYR A 192 -33.91 -37.41 -16.95
CA TYR A 192 -33.87 -36.04 -16.45
C TYR A 192 -32.50 -35.41 -16.76
N PRO A 193 -32.42 -34.08 -16.94
CA PRO A 193 -31.19 -33.36 -17.31
C PRO A 193 -30.21 -33.20 -16.13
N ILE A 194 -30.02 -34.25 -15.33
CA ILE A 194 -29.21 -34.23 -14.11
C ILE A 194 -27.73 -34.05 -14.45
N ASP A 195 -27.25 -34.74 -15.49
CA ASP A 195 -25.88 -34.62 -15.98
C ASP A 195 -25.61 -33.22 -16.57
N ILE A 196 -26.56 -32.65 -17.31
CA ILE A 196 -26.46 -31.30 -17.87
C ILE A 196 -26.42 -30.25 -16.75
N ALA A 197 -27.29 -30.40 -15.75
CA ALA A 197 -27.32 -29.51 -14.58
C ALA A 197 -26.02 -29.60 -13.76
N ALA A 198 -25.53 -30.82 -13.52
CA ALA A 198 -24.28 -31.06 -12.81
C ALA A 198 -23.07 -30.46 -13.55
N ASN A 199 -23.03 -30.57 -14.87
CA ASN A 199 -22.00 -29.92 -15.69
C ASN A 199 -22.08 -28.38 -15.60
N GLY A 200 -23.29 -27.79 -15.55
CA GLY A 200 -23.46 -26.37 -15.26
C GLY A 200 -22.87 -25.95 -13.91
N ILE A 201 -23.10 -26.74 -12.86
CA ILE A 201 -22.49 -26.53 -11.53
C ILE A 201 -20.96 -26.62 -11.60
N THR A 202 -20.44 -27.63 -12.31
CA THR A 202 -18.99 -27.78 -12.55
C THR A 202 -18.40 -26.57 -13.25
N ALA A 203 -19.08 -26.02 -14.26
CA ALA A 203 -18.64 -24.81 -14.96
C ALA A 203 -18.54 -23.61 -14.01
N ILE A 204 -19.51 -23.43 -13.10
CA ILE A 204 -19.50 -22.36 -12.10
C ILE A 204 -18.33 -22.54 -11.11
N LEU A 205 -18.12 -23.76 -10.60
CA LEU A 205 -17.01 -24.06 -9.69
C LEU A 205 -15.64 -23.81 -10.35
N ILE A 206 -15.51 -24.19 -11.61
CA ILE A 206 -14.32 -23.93 -12.43
C ILE A 206 -14.14 -22.42 -12.66
N ALA A 207 -15.19 -21.70 -13.04
CA ALA A 207 -15.12 -20.25 -13.24
C ALA A 207 -14.69 -19.55 -11.96
N TYR A 208 -15.25 -19.97 -10.81
CA TYR A 208 -14.84 -19.49 -9.50
C TYR A 208 -13.37 -19.79 -9.19
N ALA A 209 -12.90 -21.01 -9.48
CA ALA A 209 -11.48 -21.37 -9.29
C ALA A 209 -10.53 -20.54 -10.16
N ILE A 210 -10.93 -20.23 -11.40
CA ILE A 210 -10.20 -19.34 -12.32
C ILE A 210 -10.15 -17.91 -11.76
N MET A 211 -11.28 -17.40 -11.30
CA MET A 211 -11.41 -16.02 -10.84
C MET A 211 -10.74 -15.78 -9.49
N ARG A 212 -10.97 -16.65 -8.50
CA ARG A 212 -10.52 -16.42 -7.11
C ARG A 212 -9.15 -17.03 -6.81
N HIS A 213 -8.88 -18.22 -7.34
CA HIS A 213 -7.67 -19.00 -7.00
C HIS A 213 -6.69 -19.16 -8.16
N GLN A 214 -6.82 -18.29 -9.18
CA GLN A 214 -5.88 -18.20 -10.30
C GLN A 214 -5.60 -19.57 -10.97
N LEU A 215 -6.65 -20.40 -11.14
CA LEU A 215 -6.55 -21.65 -11.92
C LEU A 215 -5.91 -21.37 -13.30
N LEU A 216 -6.21 -20.21 -13.87
CA LEU A 216 -5.54 -19.65 -15.04
C LEU A 216 -5.19 -18.18 -14.79
N GLU A 217 -4.00 -17.76 -15.20
CA GLU A 217 -3.57 -16.35 -15.17
C GLU A 217 -4.33 -15.53 -16.22
N ILE A 218 -5.45 -14.92 -15.82
CA ILE A 218 -6.26 -14.08 -16.70
C ILE A 218 -6.05 -12.61 -16.35
N ARG A 219 -5.95 -11.73 -17.36
CA ARG A 219 -5.89 -10.27 -17.16
C ARG A 219 -7.10 -9.79 -16.35
N VAL A 220 -6.86 -8.86 -15.43
CA VAL A 220 -7.88 -8.34 -14.50
C VAL A 220 -9.16 -7.85 -15.22
N VAL A 221 -9.01 -7.19 -16.38
CA VAL A 221 -10.14 -6.71 -17.20
C VAL A 221 -11.04 -7.86 -17.70
N LEU A 222 -10.45 -8.99 -18.08
CA LEU A 222 -11.19 -10.17 -18.56
C LEU A 222 -11.90 -10.89 -17.39
N ARG A 223 -11.33 -10.83 -16.18
CA ARG A 223 -11.98 -11.34 -14.96
C ARG A 223 -13.25 -10.54 -14.65
N TYR A 224 -13.21 -9.22 -14.81
CA TYR A 224 -14.39 -8.36 -14.67
C TYR A 224 -15.43 -8.66 -15.75
N GLY A 225 -15.02 -8.79 -17.02
CA GLY A 225 -15.93 -9.18 -18.10
C GLY A 225 -16.66 -10.50 -17.86
N LEU A 226 -15.98 -11.52 -17.29
CA LEU A 226 -16.60 -12.82 -16.92
C LEU A 226 -17.72 -12.63 -15.90
N LEU A 227 -17.43 -11.87 -14.85
CA LEU A 227 -18.31 -11.70 -13.71
C LEU A 227 -19.55 -10.88 -14.07
N TYR A 228 -19.39 -9.83 -14.88
CA TYR A 228 -20.51 -9.07 -15.43
C TYR A 228 -21.32 -9.89 -16.45
N SER A 229 -20.68 -10.64 -17.34
CA SER A 229 -21.39 -11.45 -18.34
C SER A 229 -22.13 -12.64 -17.74
N LEU A 230 -21.56 -13.30 -16.73
CA LEU A 230 -22.21 -14.40 -15.99
C LEU A 230 -23.45 -13.90 -15.25
N THR A 231 -23.33 -12.78 -14.52
CA THR A 231 -24.45 -12.17 -13.81
C THR A 231 -25.52 -11.72 -14.80
N THR A 232 -25.14 -11.04 -15.88
CA THR A 232 -26.06 -10.61 -16.95
C THR A 232 -26.77 -11.79 -17.61
N ALA A 233 -26.06 -12.90 -17.87
CA ALA A 233 -26.64 -14.10 -18.45
C ALA A 233 -27.66 -14.77 -17.50
N ILE A 234 -27.35 -14.87 -16.20
CA ILE A 234 -28.25 -15.44 -15.19
C ILE A 234 -29.54 -14.62 -15.09
N PHE A 235 -29.44 -13.29 -15.04
CA PHE A 235 -30.61 -12.41 -14.96
C PHE A 235 -31.38 -12.32 -16.28
N GLY A 236 -30.68 -12.33 -17.42
CA GLY A 236 -31.29 -12.40 -18.75
C GLY A 236 -32.07 -13.70 -18.95
N LEU A 237 -31.56 -14.81 -18.42
CA LEU A 237 -32.27 -16.08 -18.38
C LEU A 237 -33.48 -16.03 -17.45
N ALA A 238 -33.33 -15.51 -16.22
CA ALA A 238 -34.46 -15.38 -15.30
C ALA A 238 -35.60 -14.54 -15.91
N TYR A 239 -35.24 -13.49 -16.64
CA TYR A 239 -36.17 -12.68 -17.42
C TYR A 239 -36.85 -13.49 -18.54
N TYR A 240 -36.08 -14.22 -19.32
CA TYR A 240 -36.60 -15.10 -20.38
C TYR A 240 -37.54 -16.17 -19.85
N VAL A 241 -37.20 -16.82 -18.73
CA VAL A 241 -38.03 -17.83 -18.06
C VAL A 241 -39.30 -17.19 -17.53
N SER A 242 -39.23 -16.00 -16.94
CA SER A 242 -40.41 -15.27 -16.45
C SER A 242 -41.38 -14.95 -17.58
N ILE A 243 -40.87 -14.46 -18.71
CA ILE A 243 -41.68 -14.21 -19.92
C ILE A 243 -42.24 -15.51 -20.48
N SER A 244 -41.44 -16.56 -20.58
CA SER A 244 -41.86 -17.85 -21.15
C SER A 244 -42.92 -18.53 -20.28
N LEU A 245 -42.80 -18.45 -18.94
CA LEU A 245 -43.79 -18.96 -17.99
C LEU A 245 -45.11 -18.22 -18.14
N VAL A 246 -45.07 -16.90 -18.32
CA VAL A 246 -46.25 -16.08 -18.55
C VAL A 246 -46.90 -16.44 -19.88
N LEU A 247 -46.11 -16.54 -20.95
CA LEU A 247 -46.59 -16.97 -22.26
C LEU A 247 -47.26 -18.34 -22.19
N PHE A 248 -46.65 -19.29 -21.47
CA PHE A 248 -47.20 -20.61 -21.22
C PHE A 248 -48.52 -20.56 -20.43
N LEU A 249 -48.57 -19.82 -19.31
CA LEU A 249 -49.80 -19.62 -18.54
C LEU A 249 -50.89 -18.90 -19.35
N SER A 250 -50.49 -18.03 -20.28
CA SER A 250 -51.39 -17.27 -21.16
C SER A 250 -51.81 -18.03 -22.41
N GLN A 251 -51.23 -19.18 -22.76
CA GLN A 251 -51.79 -20.07 -23.79
C GLN A 251 -53.18 -20.63 -23.40
N ILE A 252 -53.60 -20.41 -22.15
CA ILE A 252 -54.96 -20.65 -21.65
C ILE A 252 -55.94 -19.54 -22.10
N ILE A 253 -55.46 -18.38 -22.57
CA ILE A 253 -56.26 -17.19 -22.90
C ILE A 253 -55.85 -16.64 -24.29
N ILE A 254 -56.76 -16.71 -25.27
CA ILE A 254 -56.53 -16.38 -26.70
C ILE A 254 -56.52 -14.85 -26.93
N GLY A 255 -55.53 -14.28 -27.66
CA GLY A 255 -55.68 -12.95 -28.31
C GLY A 255 -54.41 -12.08 -28.53
N GLN A 256 -54.53 -10.98 -29.31
CA GLN A 256 -53.47 -9.98 -29.56
C GLN A 256 -52.98 -9.23 -28.29
N GLU A 257 -53.70 -9.35 -27.17
CA GLU A 257 -53.29 -8.80 -25.87
C GLU A 257 -52.02 -9.45 -25.30
N LEU A 258 -51.63 -10.62 -25.82
CA LEU A 258 -50.41 -11.35 -25.47
C LEU A 258 -49.13 -10.53 -25.65
N PHE A 259 -49.06 -9.66 -26.67
CA PHE A 259 -47.86 -8.85 -26.92
C PHE A 259 -47.67 -7.76 -25.86
N PHE A 260 -48.72 -7.00 -25.56
CA PHE A 260 -48.69 -5.95 -24.54
C PHE A 260 -48.50 -6.54 -23.13
N LEU A 261 -49.13 -7.68 -22.84
CA LEU A 261 -48.96 -8.42 -21.59
C LEU A 261 -47.51 -8.89 -21.40
N SER A 262 -46.86 -9.36 -22.48
CA SER A 262 -45.45 -9.78 -22.45
C SER A 262 -44.50 -8.61 -22.20
N ILE A 263 -44.75 -7.44 -22.82
CA ILE A 263 -43.96 -6.23 -22.59
C ILE A 263 -44.16 -5.71 -21.16
N PHE A 264 -45.40 -5.69 -20.69
CA PHE A 264 -45.73 -5.25 -19.34
C PHE A 264 -45.05 -6.14 -18.29
N ILE A 265 -45.15 -7.46 -18.45
CA ILE A 265 -44.57 -8.40 -17.50
C ILE A 265 -43.05 -8.46 -17.63
N GLY A 266 -42.50 -8.33 -18.84
CA GLY A 266 -41.06 -8.10 -19.01
C GLY A 266 -40.61 -6.88 -18.21
N SER A 267 -41.25 -5.73 -18.42
CA SER A 267 -40.93 -4.49 -17.70
C SER A 267 -41.08 -4.62 -16.18
N LEU A 268 -42.14 -5.28 -15.72
CA LEU A 268 -42.41 -5.55 -14.31
C LEU A 268 -41.35 -6.50 -13.71
N SER A 269 -40.99 -7.56 -14.43
CA SER A 269 -39.95 -8.52 -14.03
C SER A 269 -38.58 -7.84 -13.96
N GLY A 270 -38.26 -6.97 -14.92
CA GLY A 270 -37.03 -6.17 -14.91
C GLY A 270 -36.99 -5.23 -13.70
N PHE A 271 -38.10 -4.56 -13.38
CA PHE A 271 -38.20 -3.70 -12.20
C PHE A 271 -38.06 -4.48 -10.89
N LEU A 272 -38.72 -5.65 -10.77
CA LEU A 272 -38.69 -6.48 -9.56
C LEU A 272 -37.34 -7.20 -9.36
N LEU A 273 -36.68 -7.64 -10.44
CA LEU A 273 -35.39 -8.34 -10.38
C LEU A 273 -34.20 -7.37 -10.31
N SER A 274 -34.36 -6.10 -10.71
CA SER A 274 -33.28 -5.10 -10.69
C SER A 274 -32.65 -4.88 -9.29
N PRO A 275 -33.42 -4.74 -8.19
CA PRO A 275 -32.85 -4.64 -6.84
C PRO A 275 -32.02 -5.87 -6.47
N ILE A 276 -32.51 -7.06 -6.78
CA ILE A 276 -31.82 -8.33 -6.52
C ILE A 276 -30.55 -8.40 -7.37
N ARG A 277 -30.61 -8.03 -8.65
CA ARG A 277 -29.44 -7.93 -9.54
C ARG A 277 -28.37 -7.01 -8.97
N ASN A 278 -28.76 -5.82 -8.53
CA ASN A 278 -27.80 -4.85 -7.98
C ASN A 278 -27.21 -5.35 -6.66
N GLN A 279 -27.99 -6.00 -5.80
CA GLN A 279 -27.48 -6.60 -4.56
C GLN A 279 -26.54 -7.78 -4.82
N VAL A 280 -26.88 -8.67 -5.77
CA VAL A 280 -26.01 -9.76 -6.20
C VAL A 280 -24.73 -9.21 -6.79
N GLN A 281 -24.80 -8.15 -7.62
CA GLN A 281 -23.62 -7.49 -8.18
C GLN A 281 -22.73 -6.91 -7.07
N ILE A 282 -23.28 -6.20 -6.09
CA ILE A 282 -22.52 -5.65 -4.95
C ILE A 282 -21.89 -6.77 -4.11
N TRP A 283 -22.62 -7.87 -3.88
CA TRP A 283 -22.12 -9.01 -3.12
C TRP A 283 -20.97 -9.72 -3.85
N ILE A 284 -21.12 -9.91 -5.16
CA ILE A 284 -20.08 -10.42 -6.05
C ILE A 284 -18.89 -9.44 -5.99
N ASP A 285 -19.10 -8.14 -6.17
CA ASP A 285 -18.03 -7.15 -6.11
C ASP A 285 -17.30 -7.21 -4.75
N ARG A 286 -18.03 -7.41 -3.66
CA ARG A 286 -17.43 -7.57 -2.33
C ARG A 286 -16.64 -8.87 -2.18
N ILE A 287 -17.06 -9.97 -2.81
CA ILE A 287 -16.33 -11.26 -2.77
C ILE A 287 -15.07 -11.24 -3.64
N PHE A 288 -15.12 -10.54 -4.77
CA PHE A 288 -14.04 -10.55 -5.76
C PHE A 288 -13.11 -9.33 -5.69
N TYR A 289 -13.53 -8.23 -5.06
CA TYR A 289 -12.81 -6.95 -5.03
C TYR A 289 -12.53 -6.45 -3.60
N ARG A 290 -12.63 -7.31 -2.57
CA ARG A 290 -12.52 -6.92 -1.16
C ARG A 290 -11.21 -6.27 -0.70
N GLU A 291 -10.25 -6.03 -1.60
CA GLU A 291 -9.01 -5.32 -1.32
C GLU A 291 -8.58 -4.38 -2.46
N LYS A 292 -9.52 -3.74 -3.19
CA LYS A 292 -9.12 -2.59 -4.01
C LYS A 292 -8.92 -1.38 -3.10
N TYR A 293 -7.73 -1.30 -2.51
CA TYR A 293 -7.27 -0.06 -1.89
C TYR A 293 -7.32 1.03 -2.94
N ASN A 294 -8.04 2.11 -2.64
CA ASN A 294 -7.92 3.33 -3.43
C ASN A 294 -6.55 3.94 -3.13
N ALA A 295 -5.50 3.38 -3.73
CA ALA A 295 -4.13 3.90 -3.63
C ALA A 295 -4.10 5.41 -3.95
N GLY A 296 -5.00 5.90 -4.82
CA GLY A 296 -5.18 7.32 -5.09
C GLY A 296 -5.64 8.15 -3.88
N LEU A 297 -6.59 7.66 -3.07
CA LEU A 297 -7.03 8.36 -1.85
C LEU A 297 -5.95 8.36 -0.77
N MET A 298 -5.20 7.26 -0.66
CA MET A 298 -4.05 7.16 0.25
C MET A 298 -2.94 8.14 -0.17
N LEU A 299 -2.58 8.16 -1.46
CA LEU A 299 -1.59 9.09 -2.01
C LEU A 299 -2.02 10.55 -1.84
N GLN A 300 -3.31 10.84 -2.00
CA GLN A 300 -3.85 12.18 -1.76
C GLN A 300 -3.72 12.60 -0.29
N ARG A 301 -4.07 11.72 0.66
CA ARG A 301 -3.93 11.97 2.11
C ARG A 301 -2.47 12.17 2.48
N LEU A 302 -1.57 11.31 1.99
CA LEU A 302 -0.14 11.44 2.22
C LEU A 302 0.41 12.75 1.63
N SER A 303 0.05 13.10 0.39
CA SER A 303 0.50 14.35 -0.24
C SER A 303 0.05 15.58 0.54
N GLN A 304 -1.21 15.63 0.98
CA GLN A 304 -1.72 16.76 1.76
C GLN A 304 -1.07 16.85 3.14
N THR A 305 -0.81 15.72 3.78
CA THR A 305 -0.32 15.72 5.16
C THR A 305 1.19 15.92 5.25
N THR A 306 1.95 15.32 4.33
CA THR A 306 3.41 15.52 4.21
C THR A 306 3.76 16.98 3.91
N ALA A 307 2.93 17.71 3.16
CA ALA A 307 3.16 19.14 2.90
C ALA A 307 3.02 20.02 4.16
N SER A 308 2.37 19.52 5.22
CA SER A 308 2.07 20.28 6.44
C SER A 308 3.00 19.99 7.62
N LEU A 309 3.76 18.89 7.56
CA LEU A 309 4.63 18.44 8.64
C LEU A 309 6.09 18.55 8.19
N LEU A 310 6.92 19.20 9.02
CA LEU A 310 8.39 19.25 8.84
C LEU A 310 9.13 18.31 9.80
N ASP A 311 8.40 17.63 10.70
CA ASP A 311 8.97 16.72 11.69
C ASP A 311 9.09 15.31 11.11
N LEU A 312 10.33 14.91 10.86
CA LEU A 312 10.67 13.62 10.25
C LEU A 312 10.06 12.43 10.99
N ASN A 313 10.07 12.44 12.33
CA ASN A 313 9.54 11.35 13.14
C ASN A 313 8.01 11.28 13.03
N LYS A 314 7.32 12.41 13.00
CA LYS A 314 5.85 12.42 12.85
C LYS A 314 5.42 11.95 11.47
N ILE A 315 6.11 12.42 10.42
CA ILE A 315 5.81 12.04 9.02
C ILE A 315 5.97 10.53 8.84
N THR A 316 7.10 9.98 9.24
CA THR A 316 7.41 8.56 9.06
C THR A 316 6.48 7.65 9.85
N ASN A 317 6.14 8.00 11.10
CA ASN A 317 5.17 7.25 11.89
C ASN A 317 3.76 7.27 11.26
N MET A 318 3.32 8.41 10.76
CA MET A 318 2.02 8.53 10.10
C MET A 318 1.97 7.73 8.80
N ILE A 319 3.05 7.76 8.01
CA ILE A 319 3.18 6.95 6.81
C ILE A 319 3.07 5.46 7.16
N LEU A 320 3.76 5.01 8.21
CA LEU A 320 3.67 3.62 8.66
C LEU A 320 2.26 3.26 9.11
N ASP A 321 1.58 4.14 9.85
CA ASP A 321 0.19 3.91 10.27
C ASP A 321 -0.74 3.78 9.06
N GLU A 322 -0.58 4.62 8.04
CA GLU A 322 -1.37 4.52 6.81
C GLU A 322 -1.02 3.25 6.02
N VAL A 323 0.26 2.86 5.92
CA VAL A 323 0.69 1.61 5.26
C VAL A 323 0.11 0.40 5.98
N ILE A 324 0.13 0.37 7.31
CA ILE A 324 -0.42 -0.71 8.14
C ILE A 324 -1.93 -0.79 8.01
N ALA A 325 -2.63 0.34 8.18
CA ALA A 325 -4.08 0.39 8.10
C ALA A 325 -4.58 0.08 6.69
N THR A 326 -3.85 0.51 5.68
CA THR A 326 -4.19 0.24 4.29
C THR A 326 -3.91 -1.22 4.00
N LEU A 327 -2.67 -1.70 4.04
CA LEU A 327 -2.39 -3.07 3.60
C LEU A 327 -2.84 -4.17 4.58
N HIS A 328 -3.36 -3.79 5.75
CA HIS A 328 -3.76 -4.70 6.84
C HIS A 328 -2.63 -5.68 7.17
N ILE A 329 -1.48 -5.14 7.56
CA ILE A 329 -0.24 -5.90 7.81
C ILE A 329 0.14 -5.86 9.29
N GLU A 330 0.92 -6.84 9.75
CA GLU A 330 1.30 -6.95 11.17
C GLU A 330 2.32 -5.90 11.61
N SER A 331 3.29 -5.58 10.76
CA SER A 331 4.40 -4.68 11.07
C SER A 331 4.98 -4.01 9.83
N ALA A 332 5.60 -2.84 10.04
CA ALA A 332 6.36 -2.12 9.03
C ALA A 332 7.44 -1.24 9.67
N THR A 333 8.60 -1.15 9.02
CA THR A 333 9.78 -0.45 9.54
C THR A 333 10.52 0.30 8.42
N ILE A 334 10.83 1.58 8.65
CA ILE A 334 11.56 2.43 7.68
C ILE A 334 13.02 2.57 8.11
N PHE A 335 13.92 2.22 7.20
CA PHE A 335 15.36 2.40 7.30
C PHE A 335 15.86 3.43 6.31
N ILE A 336 16.73 4.34 6.75
CA ILE A 336 17.31 5.38 5.88
C ILE A 336 18.80 5.50 6.14
N ASN A 337 19.53 5.87 5.09
CA ASN A 337 20.95 6.06 5.10
C ASN A 337 21.35 7.29 5.94
N ASP A 338 22.14 7.06 6.98
CA ASP A 338 22.80 8.06 7.79
C ASP A 338 24.01 8.65 7.04
N SER A 339 24.03 9.97 6.86
CA SER A 339 25.13 10.66 6.15
C SER A 339 26.49 10.48 6.80
N GLU A 340 26.56 10.33 8.12
CA GLU A 340 27.85 10.38 8.82
C GLU A 340 28.67 9.12 8.63
N ASN A 341 28.03 7.96 8.67
CA ASN A 341 28.69 6.65 8.62
C ASN A 341 28.27 5.79 7.41
N GLY A 342 27.20 6.18 6.70
CA GLY A 342 26.65 5.48 5.54
C GLY A 342 25.77 4.27 5.89
N ASN A 343 25.57 3.98 7.18
CA ASN A 343 24.74 2.87 7.66
C ASN A 343 23.26 3.24 7.60
N PHE A 344 22.40 2.23 7.61
CA PHE A 344 20.96 2.41 7.54
C PHE A 344 20.36 2.34 8.94
N VAL A 345 19.75 3.42 9.39
CA VAL A 345 19.18 3.55 10.74
C VAL A 345 17.66 3.50 10.70
N ILE A 346 17.03 2.94 11.73
CA ILE A 346 15.57 2.97 11.89
C ILE A 346 15.13 4.38 12.24
N ILE A 347 14.23 4.94 11.44
CA ILE A 347 13.58 6.22 11.75
C ILE A 347 12.17 6.00 12.32
N ALA A 348 11.46 4.99 11.85
CA ALA A 348 10.14 4.64 12.38
C ALA A 348 9.90 3.13 12.30
N GLU A 349 9.13 2.62 13.26
CA GLU A 349 8.77 1.23 13.41
C GLU A 349 7.36 1.11 14.01
N LYS A 350 6.54 0.22 13.46
CA LYS A 350 5.19 -0.08 13.94
C LYS A 350 4.91 -1.58 13.79
N GLY A 351 4.15 -2.15 14.74
CA GLY A 351 3.93 -3.60 14.84
C GLY A 351 5.00 -4.28 15.69
N LYS A 352 4.60 -5.09 16.67
CA LYS A 352 5.44 -5.50 17.81
C LYS A 352 6.60 -6.45 17.43
N GLY A 353 7.77 -6.13 17.99
CA GLY A 353 8.92 -6.98 18.32
C GLY A 353 9.88 -6.11 19.15
N GLU A 354 10.62 -6.65 20.12
CA GLU A 354 11.55 -5.82 20.93
C GLU A 354 12.58 -5.10 20.04
N LYS A 355 13.04 -3.92 20.49
CA LYS A 355 14.03 -3.05 19.82
C LYS A 355 15.38 -3.77 19.68
N VAL A 356 15.56 -4.63 18.67
CA VAL A 356 16.76 -5.48 18.59
C VAL A 356 17.82 -4.93 17.62
N LEU A 357 17.47 -4.13 16.61
CA LEU A 357 18.46 -3.53 15.70
C LEU A 357 18.20 -2.04 15.48
N LYS A 358 19.15 -1.17 15.82
CA LYS A 358 19.08 0.24 15.41
C LYS A 358 19.62 0.46 14.01
N ASN A 359 20.66 -0.29 13.61
CA ASN A 359 21.48 0.03 12.44
C ASN A 359 21.81 -1.21 11.58
N ILE A 360 21.60 -1.13 10.28
CA ILE A 360 22.05 -2.09 9.27
C ILE A 360 23.26 -1.50 8.53
N ARG A 361 24.33 -2.29 8.40
CA ARG A 361 25.56 -1.81 7.75
C ARG A 361 25.37 -1.55 6.26
N LYS A 362 26.11 -0.58 5.73
CA LYS A 362 26.07 -0.18 4.31
C LYS A 362 26.47 -1.29 3.32
N ASP A 363 27.26 -2.25 3.78
CA ASP A 363 27.79 -3.37 3.00
C ASP A 363 27.00 -4.67 3.20
N HIS A 364 25.88 -4.61 3.93
CA HIS A 364 25.02 -5.78 4.16
C HIS A 364 24.50 -6.34 2.81
N PRO A 365 24.47 -7.69 2.62
CA PRO A 365 24.11 -8.29 1.33
C PRO A 365 22.75 -7.87 0.78
N ILE A 366 21.75 -7.65 1.64
CA ILE A 366 20.43 -7.13 1.23
C ILE A 366 20.56 -5.75 0.58
N ILE A 367 21.34 -4.86 1.20
CA ILE A 367 21.55 -3.50 0.70
C ILE A 367 22.25 -3.53 -0.65
N LYS A 368 23.29 -4.37 -0.77
CA LYS A 368 24.01 -4.55 -2.03
C LYS A 368 23.09 -5.07 -3.14
N TRP A 369 22.29 -6.10 -2.85
CA TRP A 369 21.34 -6.66 -3.81
C TRP A 369 20.30 -5.64 -4.26
N ILE A 370 19.71 -4.91 -3.32
CA ILE A 370 18.69 -3.89 -3.60
C ILE A 370 19.28 -2.78 -4.48
N ARG A 371 20.49 -2.31 -4.18
CA ARG A 371 21.20 -1.30 -5.00
C ARG A 371 21.48 -1.77 -6.42
N GLU A 372 21.88 -3.04 -6.58
CA GLU A 372 22.20 -3.61 -7.90
C GLU A 372 20.96 -3.87 -8.76
N HIS A 373 19.85 -4.30 -8.16
CA HIS A 373 18.67 -4.76 -8.90
C HIS A 373 17.54 -3.74 -9.00
N ASN A 374 17.51 -2.77 -8.08
CA ASN A 374 16.48 -1.73 -7.99
C ASN A 374 15.05 -2.30 -8.02
N LYS A 375 14.81 -3.35 -7.24
CA LYS A 375 13.52 -4.06 -7.15
C LYS A 375 13.21 -4.43 -5.70
N ILE A 376 11.94 -4.69 -5.43
CA ILE A 376 11.50 -5.26 -4.17
C ILE A 376 12.13 -6.63 -4.01
N LEU A 377 12.77 -6.88 -2.87
CA LEU A 377 13.27 -8.19 -2.49
C LEU A 377 12.20 -8.90 -1.68
N THR A 378 11.80 -10.09 -2.10
CA THR A 378 10.84 -10.92 -1.38
C THR A 378 11.55 -11.91 -0.46
N ARG A 379 10.89 -12.35 0.62
CA ARG A 379 11.39 -13.41 1.52
C ARG A 379 11.75 -14.71 0.77
N ASN A 380 10.99 -15.06 -0.26
CA ASN A 380 11.30 -16.23 -1.10
C ASN A 380 12.60 -16.06 -1.88
N GLU A 381 12.83 -14.88 -2.46
CA GLU A 381 14.08 -14.60 -3.17
C GLU A 381 15.28 -14.58 -2.22
N LEU A 382 15.08 -14.07 -0.99
CA LEU A 382 16.08 -14.11 0.07
C LEU A 382 16.50 -15.55 0.43
N LEU A 383 15.54 -16.49 0.46
CA LEU A 383 15.81 -17.92 0.74
C LEU A 383 16.46 -18.67 -0.43
N ILE A 384 16.19 -18.27 -1.67
CA ILE A 384 16.60 -19.00 -2.88
C ILE A 384 17.95 -18.49 -3.42
N ASN A 385 18.22 -17.19 -3.32
CA ASN A 385 19.37 -16.58 -3.97
C ASN A 385 20.69 -16.92 -3.26
N PRO A 386 21.71 -17.46 -3.98
CA PRO A 386 22.99 -17.84 -3.39
C PRO A 386 23.72 -16.72 -2.63
N ILE A 387 23.52 -15.45 -3.00
CA ILE A 387 24.16 -14.29 -2.36
C ILE A 387 23.80 -14.20 -0.86
N PHE A 388 22.63 -14.70 -0.47
CA PHE A 388 22.16 -14.66 0.92
C PHE A 388 22.47 -15.93 1.71
N LYS A 389 23.03 -16.96 1.07
CA LYS A 389 23.49 -18.18 1.78
C LYS A 389 24.70 -17.91 2.69
N SER A 390 25.41 -16.81 2.47
CA SER A 390 26.54 -16.36 3.27
C SER A 390 26.16 -15.40 4.41
N LEU A 391 24.87 -15.08 4.59
CA LEU A 391 24.42 -14.32 5.75
C LEU A 391 24.73 -15.10 7.03
N TRP A 392 25.18 -14.40 8.06
CA TRP A 392 25.51 -15.03 9.35
C TRP A 392 24.22 -15.47 10.06
N GLU A 393 24.29 -16.47 10.95
CA GLU A 393 23.12 -16.95 11.71
C GLU A 393 22.43 -15.82 12.51
N ILE A 394 23.22 -14.84 12.95
CA ILE A 394 22.74 -13.65 13.67
C ILE A 394 21.89 -12.77 12.75
N GLU A 395 22.34 -12.51 11.52
CA GLU A 395 21.61 -11.69 10.54
C GLU A 395 20.29 -12.36 10.13
N TRP A 396 20.28 -13.69 10.00
CA TRP A 396 19.05 -14.45 9.74
C TRP A 396 18.04 -14.35 10.88
N LYS A 397 18.51 -14.51 12.13
CA LYS A 397 17.67 -14.41 13.31
C LYS A 397 17.04 -13.02 13.43
N GLU A 398 17.81 -11.99 13.13
CA GLU A 398 17.36 -10.60 13.10
C GLU A 398 16.26 -10.35 12.05
N LEU A 399 16.43 -10.86 10.83
CA LEU A 399 15.42 -10.75 9.77
C LEU A 399 14.12 -11.51 10.10
N ASP A 400 14.25 -12.64 10.80
CA ASP A 400 13.11 -13.42 11.29
C ASP A 400 12.34 -12.71 12.40
N GLU A 401 13.03 -11.98 13.28
CA GLU A 401 12.40 -11.16 14.32
C GLU A 401 11.56 -10.02 13.73
N PHE A 402 11.98 -9.41 12.62
CA PHE A 402 11.17 -8.44 11.87
C PHE A 402 9.97 -9.05 11.14
N LYS A 403 9.87 -10.40 11.08
CA LYS A 403 8.93 -11.13 10.22
C LYS A 403 8.89 -10.57 8.79
N ALA A 404 10.04 -10.16 8.27
CA ALA A 404 10.12 -9.46 6.99
C ALA A 404 9.59 -10.36 5.85
N GLU A 405 8.59 -9.87 5.12
CA GLU A 405 8.11 -10.50 3.88
C GLU A 405 8.62 -9.79 2.63
N LEU A 406 8.67 -8.45 2.67
CA LEU A 406 9.14 -7.61 1.58
C LEU A 406 10.14 -6.57 2.07
N PHE A 407 11.20 -6.35 1.28
CA PHE A 407 12.10 -5.20 1.40
C PHE A 407 11.87 -4.29 0.20
N VAL A 408 11.24 -3.15 0.46
CA VAL A 408 10.80 -2.19 -0.57
C VAL A 408 11.78 -1.03 -0.61
N PRO A 409 12.50 -0.79 -1.72
CA PRO A 409 13.49 0.27 -1.75
C PRO A 409 12.86 1.67 -1.78
N LEU A 410 13.50 2.61 -1.10
CA LEU A 410 13.19 4.04 -1.08
C LEU A 410 14.17 4.77 -2.00
N HIS A 411 13.65 5.44 -3.04
CA HIS A 411 14.46 6.23 -3.95
C HIS A 411 14.02 7.69 -4.00
N THR A 412 15.00 8.59 -3.99
CA THR A 412 14.78 10.02 -4.23
C THR A 412 15.73 10.49 -5.31
N LYS A 413 15.21 11.16 -6.36
CA LYS A 413 16.00 11.67 -7.50
C LYS A 413 16.90 10.61 -8.18
N GLY A 414 16.49 9.33 -8.14
CA GLY A 414 17.25 8.22 -8.71
C GLY A 414 18.28 7.59 -7.78
N GLU A 415 18.50 8.16 -6.59
CA GLU A 415 19.43 7.65 -5.58
C GLU A 415 18.71 6.77 -4.55
N PHE A 416 19.37 5.70 -4.12
CA PHE A 416 18.86 4.80 -3.07
C PHE A 416 19.13 5.41 -1.69
N VAL A 417 18.07 5.91 -1.04
CA VAL A 417 18.17 6.61 0.25
C VAL A 417 17.83 5.71 1.44
N GLY A 418 17.15 4.59 1.22
CA GLY A 418 16.65 3.73 2.30
C GLY A 418 15.80 2.58 1.80
N PHE A 419 15.14 1.88 2.72
CA PHE A 419 14.18 0.83 2.38
C PHE A 419 13.13 0.68 3.48
N LEU A 420 11.96 0.20 3.10
CA LEU A 420 10.84 -0.15 3.95
C LEU A 420 10.78 -1.67 4.08
N ILE A 421 10.82 -2.19 5.30
CA ILE A 421 10.51 -3.59 5.60
C ILE A 421 9.02 -3.69 5.88
N VAL A 422 8.36 -4.67 5.25
CA VAL A 422 6.94 -4.94 5.43
C VAL A 422 6.76 -6.38 5.94
N GLY A 423 6.02 -6.53 7.03
CA GLY A 423 5.67 -7.81 7.65
C GLY A 423 4.53 -8.54 6.94
N PRO A 424 4.03 -9.66 7.47
CA PRO A 424 2.96 -10.43 6.86
C PRO A 424 1.62 -9.69 6.88
N LYS A 425 0.78 -9.94 5.87
CA LYS A 425 -0.63 -9.50 5.87
C LYS A 425 -1.39 -10.22 6.99
N LEU A 426 -2.28 -9.52 7.68
CA LEU A 426 -3.21 -10.09 8.65
C LEU A 426 -4.12 -11.17 8.03
N SER A 427 -4.38 -11.09 6.73
CA SER A 427 -5.10 -12.12 5.96
C SER A 427 -4.28 -13.38 5.69
N HIS A 428 -2.99 -13.38 6.02
CA HIS A 428 -2.01 -14.44 5.76
C HIS A 428 -1.88 -14.82 4.27
N GLN A 429 -2.35 -13.95 3.37
CA GLN A 429 -2.19 -14.11 1.93
C GLN A 429 -0.86 -13.51 1.47
N PRO A 430 -0.21 -14.10 0.43
CA PRO A 430 1.00 -13.52 -0.13
C PRO A 430 0.71 -12.17 -0.79
N TYR A 431 1.72 -11.29 -0.79
CA TYR A 431 1.67 -10.04 -1.53
C TYR A 431 1.49 -10.28 -3.03
N THR A 432 0.58 -9.52 -3.62
CA THR A 432 0.31 -9.50 -5.06
C THR A 432 1.20 -8.48 -5.76
N LYS A 433 1.29 -8.55 -7.10
CA LYS A 433 2.01 -7.54 -7.89
C LYS A 433 1.41 -6.13 -7.79
N ASP A 434 0.11 -6.04 -7.54
CA ASP A 434 -0.54 -4.75 -7.30
C ASP A 434 -0.14 -4.18 -5.93
N ASP A 435 0.00 -5.03 -4.91
CA ASP A 435 0.52 -4.62 -3.60
C ASP A 435 1.98 -4.15 -3.71
N GLU A 436 2.82 -4.88 -4.44
CA GLU A 436 4.22 -4.50 -4.70
C GLU A 436 4.32 -3.13 -5.39
N LEU A 437 3.52 -2.89 -6.44
CA LEU A 437 3.50 -1.60 -7.15
C LEU A 437 3.03 -0.46 -6.25
N MET A 438 2.01 -0.71 -5.44
CA MET A 438 1.49 0.25 -4.48
C MET A 438 2.54 0.58 -3.41
N LEU A 439 3.15 -0.44 -2.81
CA LEU A 439 4.24 -0.29 -1.85
C LEU A 439 5.41 0.49 -2.43
N SER A 440 5.83 0.19 -3.66
CA SER A 440 6.91 0.94 -4.33
C SER A 440 6.54 2.41 -4.54
N THR A 441 5.29 2.69 -4.92
CA THR A 441 4.81 4.07 -5.09
C THR A 441 4.82 4.83 -3.76
N LEU A 442 4.36 4.19 -2.69
CA LEU A 442 4.34 4.75 -1.34
C LEU A 442 5.74 4.95 -0.80
N ALA A 443 6.62 3.98 -1.00
CA ALA A 443 8.02 4.03 -0.65
C ALA A 443 8.70 5.24 -1.32
N ASN A 444 8.52 5.44 -2.62
CA ASN A 444 9.11 6.59 -3.31
C ASN A 444 8.55 7.94 -2.79
N GLN A 445 7.25 8.04 -2.49
CA GLN A 445 6.68 9.26 -1.88
C GLN A 445 7.23 9.51 -0.47
N THR A 446 7.39 8.44 0.31
CA THR A 446 8.01 8.47 1.64
C THR A 446 9.46 8.94 1.55
N ALA A 447 10.21 8.44 0.57
CA ALA A 447 11.59 8.81 0.33
C ALA A 447 11.71 10.33 0.08
N VAL A 448 10.84 10.90 -0.75
CA VAL A 448 10.79 12.33 -1.03
C VAL A 448 10.42 13.14 0.22
N ALA A 449 9.43 12.68 0.99
CA ALA A 449 9.01 13.31 2.22
C ALA A 449 10.15 13.42 3.24
N VAL A 450 10.86 12.31 3.43
CA VAL A 450 11.99 12.25 4.36
C VAL A 450 13.16 13.09 3.86
N ASP A 451 13.52 12.99 2.58
CA ASP A 451 14.60 13.81 2.01
C ASP A 451 14.33 15.30 2.23
N ASN A 452 13.09 15.75 2.02
CA ASN A 452 12.69 17.14 2.26
C ASN A 452 12.80 17.55 3.73
N ALA A 453 12.32 16.71 4.66
CA ALA A 453 12.39 17.01 6.10
C ALA A 453 13.84 17.10 6.57
N ARG A 454 14.68 16.18 6.11
CA ARG A 454 16.11 16.16 6.39
C ARG A 454 16.84 17.38 5.81
N LEU A 455 16.59 17.72 4.56
CA LEU A 455 17.16 18.92 3.92
C LEU A 455 16.76 20.20 4.67
N TYR A 456 15.54 20.26 5.19
CA TYR A 456 15.08 21.38 6.00
C TYR A 456 15.82 21.45 7.35
N GLU A 457 16.01 20.32 8.02
CA GLU A 457 16.77 20.25 9.27
C GLU A 457 18.25 20.63 9.08
N GLU A 458 18.89 20.11 8.02
CA GLU A 458 20.26 20.48 7.64
C GLU A 458 20.38 21.99 7.34
N LEU A 459 19.39 22.57 6.66
CA LEU A 459 19.33 24.01 6.41
C LEU A 459 19.17 24.81 7.71
N GLU A 460 18.34 24.35 8.65
CA GLU A 460 18.15 24.99 9.94
C GLU A 460 19.43 24.96 10.79
N GLN A 461 20.09 23.80 10.85
CA GLN A 461 21.37 23.64 11.55
C GLN A 461 22.45 24.54 10.94
N THR A 462 22.58 24.53 9.61
CA THR A 462 23.55 25.38 8.89
C THR A 462 23.29 26.87 9.16
N PHE A 463 22.02 27.27 9.17
CA PHE A 463 21.64 28.65 9.48
C PHE A 463 22.02 29.04 10.91
N ASN A 464 21.74 28.18 11.90
CA ASN A 464 22.11 28.41 13.30
C ASN A 464 23.64 28.50 13.48
N GLN A 465 24.40 27.60 12.85
CA GLN A 465 25.86 27.60 12.87
C GLN A 465 26.44 28.88 12.23
N THR A 466 25.87 29.33 11.11
CA THR A 466 26.30 30.56 10.43
C THR A 466 26.10 31.78 11.33
N ILE A 467 24.98 31.84 12.05
CA ILE A 467 24.65 32.95 12.94
C ILE A 467 25.54 32.94 14.18
N GLY A 468 25.78 31.76 14.76
CA GLY A 468 26.77 31.60 15.83
C GLY A 468 28.19 32.01 15.40
N ALA A 469 28.59 31.68 14.16
CA ALA A 469 29.88 32.10 13.61
C ALA A 469 29.98 33.63 13.44
N LEU A 470 28.89 34.29 13.01
CA LEU A 470 28.82 35.75 12.90
C LEU A 470 28.95 36.44 14.27
N ALA A 471 28.23 35.94 15.28
CA ALA A 471 28.33 36.44 16.64
C ALA A 471 29.77 36.30 17.19
N ASN A 472 30.36 35.11 17.05
CA ASN A 472 31.72 34.84 17.48
C ASN A 472 32.75 35.75 16.77
N ALA A 473 32.56 36.04 15.48
CA ALA A 473 33.46 36.94 14.75
C ALA A 473 33.47 38.37 15.33
N ILE A 474 32.33 38.85 15.86
CA ILE A 474 32.23 40.14 16.53
C ILE A 474 32.88 40.10 17.93
N ASP A 475 32.59 39.07 18.72
CA ASP A 475 33.19 38.88 20.05
C ASP A 475 34.73 38.92 19.98
N VAL A 476 35.32 38.22 18.99
CA VAL A 476 36.76 38.21 18.75
C VAL A 476 37.31 39.60 18.39
N ARG A 477 36.55 40.41 17.64
CA ARG A 477 36.98 41.77 17.25
C ARG A 477 36.92 42.74 18.42
N ASP A 478 35.95 42.57 19.32
CA ASP A 478 35.64 43.49 20.44
C ASP A 478 36.47 43.22 21.70
N THR A 479 37.60 42.52 21.60
CA THR A 479 38.50 42.19 22.74
C THR A 479 37.90 41.30 23.83
N TYR A 480 36.69 40.76 23.61
CA TYR A 480 36.04 39.79 24.50
C TYR A 480 36.47 38.36 24.18
N THR A 481 36.29 37.46 25.15
CA THR A 481 36.44 36.02 24.93
C THR A 481 35.25 35.50 24.12
N SER A 482 35.48 34.51 23.26
CA SER A 482 34.53 33.92 22.28
C SER A 482 33.31 33.19 22.89
N VAL A 483 32.96 33.48 24.14
CA VAL A 483 31.94 32.78 24.95
C VAL A 483 30.90 33.77 25.52
N HIS A 484 31.14 35.08 25.42
CA HIS A 484 30.28 36.10 26.03
C HIS A 484 28.86 36.10 25.44
N SER A 485 28.73 36.27 24.12
CA SER A 485 27.43 36.36 23.46
C SER A 485 26.61 35.06 23.57
N GLN A 486 27.28 33.90 23.52
CA GLN A 486 26.62 32.60 23.71
C GLN A 486 26.03 32.46 25.13
N LYS A 487 26.80 32.87 26.15
CA LYS A 487 26.35 32.84 27.56
C LYS A 487 25.12 33.72 27.77
N ILE A 488 25.14 34.93 27.22
CA ILE A 488 23.99 35.87 27.24
C ILE A 488 22.76 35.23 26.59
N ALA A 489 22.93 34.64 25.41
CA ALA A 489 21.85 33.98 24.69
C ALA A 489 21.21 32.84 25.50
N ASP A 490 22.04 31.98 26.11
CA ASP A 490 21.58 30.85 26.92
C ASP A 490 20.83 31.29 28.18
N TRP A 491 21.35 32.31 28.87
CA TRP A 491 20.72 32.90 30.06
C TRP A 491 19.39 33.57 29.73
N ALA A 492 19.35 34.38 28.67
CA ALA A 492 18.12 35.02 28.21
C ALA A 492 17.05 34.00 27.81
N ALA A 493 17.44 32.92 27.13
CA ALA A 493 16.54 31.84 26.75
C ALA A 493 16.00 31.06 27.96
N ALA A 494 16.79 30.92 29.02
CA ALA A 494 16.36 30.26 30.26
C ALA A 494 15.35 31.10 31.04
N ILE A 495 15.57 32.42 31.14
CA ILE A 495 14.59 33.37 31.70
C ILE A 495 13.28 33.33 30.89
N ALA A 496 13.37 33.41 29.56
CA ALA A 496 12.18 33.35 28.69
C ALA A 496 11.39 32.04 28.86
N ARG A 497 12.08 30.90 29.02
CA ARG A 497 11.42 29.62 29.34
C ARG A 497 10.71 29.64 30.69
N HIS A 498 11.33 30.23 31.71
CA HIS A 498 10.74 30.37 33.04
C HIS A 498 9.47 31.23 33.02
N LEU A 499 9.46 32.28 32.21
CA LEU A 499 8.31 33.17 31.99
C LEU A 499 7.18 32.54 31.13
N GLY A 500 7.35 31.31 30.64
CA GLY A 500 6.32 30.60 29.88
C GLY A 500 6.19 31.02 28.41
N PHE A 501 7.22 31.65 27.83
CA PHE A 501 7.21 32.01 26.41
C PHE A 501 7.15 30.77 25.50
N THR A 502 6.51 30.93 24.32
CA THR A 502 6.49 29.89 23.29
C THR A 502 7.90 29.60 22.77
N PRO A 503 8.18 28.39 22.23
CA PRO A 503 9.49 28.04 21.69
C PRO A 503 9.99 29.03 20.62
N ASP A 504 9.08 29.62 19.85
CA ASP A 504 9.41 30.63 18.85
C ASP A 504 9.89 31.94 19.47
N ASN A 505 9.23 32.42 20.54
CA ASN A 505 9.64 33.62 21.25
C ASN A 505 10.92 33.40 22.08
N VAL A 506 11.09 32.21 22.69
CA VAL A 506 12.35 31.82 23.34
C VAL A 506 13.50 31.86 22.35
N ARG A 507 13.29 31.33 21.13
CA ARG A 507 14.28 31.38 20.06
C ARG A 507 14.58 32.84 19.66
N LYS A 508 13.58 33.71 19.50
CA LYS A 508 13.85 35.14 19.21
C LYS A 508 14.71 35.81 20.27
N ILE A 509 14.43 35.55 21.54
CA ILE A 509 15.20 36.10 22.68
C ILE A 509 16.62 35.53 22.71
N TYR A 510 16.79 34.24 22.45
CA TYR A 510 18.11 33.62 22.28
C TYR A 510 18.92 34.33 21.19
N TRP A 511 18.32 34.55 20.01
CA TRP A 511 18.98 35.24 18.89
C TRP A 511 19.27 36.70 19.21
N GLY A 512 18.37 37.38 19.93
CA GLY A 512 18.58 38.74 20.40
C GLY A 512 19.79 38.82 21.32
N GLY A 513 19.92 37.91 22.29
CA GLY A 513 21.08 37.83 23.16
C GLY A 513 22.38 37.48 22.42
N LEU A 514 22.33 36.56 21.46
CA LEU A 514 23.50 36.15 20.67
C LEU A 514 24.01 37.27 19.75
N LEU A 515 23.12 38.14 19.26
CA LEU A 515 23.43 39.16 18.26
C LEU A 515 23.31 40.60 18.78
N HIS A 516 23.09 40.82 20.08
CA HIS A 516 22.88 42.17 20.64
C HIS A 516 23.99 43.16 20.29
N ASP A 517 25.22 42.65 20.14
CA ASP A 517 26.41 43.44 19.84
C ASP A 517 26.84 43.40 18.35
N ILE A 518 26.07 42.76 17.45
CA ILE A 518 26.45 42.59 16.03
C ILE A 518 26.76 43.91 15.33
N GLY A 519 26.13 45.00 15.75
CA GLY A 519 26.35 46.33 15.19
C GLY A 519 27.69 46.96 15.54
N LYS A 520 28.46 46.40 16.48
CA LYS A 520 29.86 46.81 16.74
C LYS A 520 30.73 46.67 15.50
N ILE A 521 30.31 45.86 14.51
CA ILE A 521 30.95 45.81 13.18
C ILE A 521 31.07 47.18 12.51
N GLY A 522 30.08 48.07 12.72
CA GLY A 522 30.06 49.42 12.16
C GLY A 522 30.85 50.45 12.97
N ILE A 523 31.43 50.07 14.11
CA ILE A 523 32.20 50.97 14.97
C ILE A 523 33.68 50.96 14.55
N PRO A 524 34.32 52.13 14.35
CA PRO A 524 35.74 52.21 13.99
C PRO A 524 36.65 51.57 15.05
N ASP A 525 37.70 50.87 14.62
CA ASP A 525 38.65 50.17 15.50
C ASP A 525 39.30 51.10 16.55
N LEU A 526 39.58 52.35 16.18
CA LEU A 526 40.14 53.37 17.08
C LEU A 526 39.24 53.67 18.28
N ILE A 527 37.92 53.49 18.12
CA ILE A 527 36.93 53.67 19.18
C ILE A 527 36.67 52.32 19.86
N LEU A 528 36.43 51.25 19.09
CA LEU A 528 36.08 49.94 19.64
C LEU A 528 37.17 49.38 20.57
N LYS A 529 38.44 49.49 20.17
CA LYS A 529 39.59 48.98 20.95
C LYS A 529 40.15 50.01 21.94
N LYS A 530 39.45 51.13 22.14
CA LYS A 530 39.95 52.20 23.00
C LYS A 530 39.97 51.75 24.45
N THR A 531 41.02 52.20 25.11
CA THR A 531 41.53 51.70 26.38
C THR A 531 41.40 52.78 27.48
N THR A 532 40.98 53.99 27.09
CA THR A 532 40.74 55.14 27.95
C THR A 532 39.30 55.60 27.82
N LYS A 533 38.86 56.53 28.67
CA LYS A 533 37.49 57.07 28.57
C LYS A 533 37.22 57.66 27.18
N PHE A 534 36.01 57.43 26.68
CA PHE A 534 35.52 58.05 25.47
C PHE A 534 35.32 59.56 25.68
N SER A 535 35.65 60.34 24.65
CA SER A 535 35.13 61.69 24.47
C SER A 535 33.64 61.63 24.14
N GLU A 536 32.95 62.74 24.30
CA GLU A 536 31.51 62.84 23.98
C GLU A 536 31.20 62.43 22.54
N GLN A 537 32.04 62.85 21.58
CA GLN A 537 31.89 62.48 20.16
C GLN A 537 32.10 60.98 19.92
N GLU A 538 33.10 60.36 20.54
CA GLU A 538 33.34 58.93 20.42
C GLU A 538 32.21 58.12 21.05
N TRP A 539 31.65 58.60 22.17
CA TRP A 539 30.51 57.99 22.83
C TRP A 539 29.24 58.04 21.96
N GLU A 540 28.97 59.17 21.28
CA GLU A 540 27.89 59.26 20.30
C GLU A 540 28.05 58.28 19.13
N ILE A 541 29.29 57.94 18.75
CA ILE A 541 29.54 56.91 17.73
C ILE A 541 29.27 55.52 18.31
N MET A 542 29.79 55.21 19.51
CA MET A 542 29.58 53.91 20.17
C MET A 542 28.09 53.61 20.38
N LYS A 543 27.29 54.61 20.79
CA LYS A 543 25.83 54.46 20.98
C LYS A 543 25.04 54.10 19.72
N LYS A 544 25.65 54.14 18.53
CA LYS A 544 24.99 53.76 17.27
C LYS A 544 24.97 52.27 17.02
N HIS A 545 25.80 51.47 17.71
CA HIS A 545 25.88 50.04 17.46
C HIS A 545 24.54 49.29 17.59
N PRO A 546 23.57 49.64 18.48
CA PRO A 546 22.29 48.94 18.54
C PRO A 546 21.46 49.18 17.28
N ILE A 547 21.42 50.42 16.79
CA ILE A 547 20.74 50.80 15.54
C ILE A 547 21.40 50.12 14.34
N ILE A 548 22.74 50.12 14.28
CA ILE A 548 23.48 49.44 13.21
C ILE A 548 23.16 47.95 13.22
N GLY A 549 23.16 47.32 14.40
CA GLY A 549 22.86 45.89 14.56
C GLY A 549 21.44 45.55 14.13
N ALA A 550 20.46 46.32 14.59
CA ALA A 550 19.06 46.19 14.20
C ALA A 550 18.88 46.30 12.67
N ASN A 551 19.54 47.28 12.04
CA ASN A 551 19.52 47.44 10.59
C ASN A 551 20.12 46.24 9.85
N ILE A 552 21.26 45.69 10.32
CA ILE A 552 21.87 44.49 9.72
C ILE A 552 20.89 43.31 9.78
N ILE A 553 20.30 43.06 10.95
CA ILE A 553 19.42 41.91 11.18
C ILE A 553 18.07 42.06 10.47
N SER A 554 17.55 43.28 10.35
CA SER A 554 16.28 43.56 9.64
C SER A 554 16.31 43.10 8.17
N ASN A 555 17.49 43.04 7.55
CA ASN A 555 17.66 42.56 6.17
C ASN A 555 17.58 41.03 6.03
N ILE A 556 17.62 40.28 7.13
CA ILE A 556 17.56 38.82 7.12
C ILE A 556 16.13 38.40 7.47
N LYS A 557 15.32 38.11 6.45
CA LYS A 557 13.88 37.81 6.57
C LYS A 557 13.52 36.84 7.71
N LYS A 558 14.30 35.76 7.89
CA LYS A 558 14.05 34.71 8.89
C LYS A 558 14.13 35.21 10.35
N ILE A 559 14.88 36.29 10.61
CA ILE A 559 15.18 36.81 11.96
C ILE A 559 14.95 38.32 12.08
N SER A 560 14.27 38.92 11.11
CA SER A 560 14.02 40.36 11.07
C SER A 560 13.28 40.88 12.30
N ASP A 561 12.47 40.03 12.95
CA ASP A 561 11.74 40.31 14.18
C ASP A 561 12.61 40.28 15.45
N VAL A 562 13.88 39.89 15.34
CA VAL A 562 14.88 40.02 16.41
C VAL A 562 15.43 41.44 16.50
N ALA A 563 15.34 42.23 15.42
CA ALA A 563 15.93 43.57 15.35
C ALA A 563 15.54 44.50 16.52
N PRO A 564 14.27 44.56 16.99
CA PRO A 564 13.91 45.38 18.15
C PRO A 564 14.64 44.96 19.44
N LEU A 565 14.90 43.67 19.64
CA LEU A 565 15.59 43.18 20.84
C LEU A 565 17.05 43.66 20.88
N ILE A 566 17.65 43.84 19.70
CA ILE A 566 19.01 44.37 19.53
C ILE A 566 19.00 45.89 19.64
N GLU A 567 18.03 46.57 19.01
CA GLU A 567 17.97 48.03 18.98
C GLU A 567 17.80 48.63 20.39
N TYR A 568 16.96 47.99 21.21
CA TYR A 568 16.60 48.48 22.53
C TYR A 568 17.38 47.79 23.67
N SER A 569 18.41 47.00 23.39
CA SER A 569 19.19 46.26 24.40
C SER A 569 19.92 47.16 25.41
N HIS A 570 20.15 48.42 25.06
CA HIS A 570 20.78 49.44 25.90
C HIS A 570 19.81 50.51 26.42
N GLU A 571 18.50 50.31 26.23
CA GLU A 571 17.51 51.10 26.93
C GLU A 571 17.52 50.76 28.42
N ARG A 572 17.19 51.76 29.23
CA ARG A 572 17.11 51.60 30.69
C ARG A 572 15.68 51.74 31.13
N TYR A 573 15.30 51.01 32.17
CA TYR A 573 13.92 50.98 32.65
C TYR A 573 13.37 52.38 33.00
N ASP A 574 14.23 53.29 33.50
CA ASP A 574 13.90 54.70 33.78
C ASP A 574 13.92 55.64 32.57
N GLY A 575 14.35 55.16 31.40
CA GLY A 575 14.51 55.90 30.14
C GLY A 575 15.72 56.81 30.07
N SER A 576 16.72 56.60 30.93
CA SER A 576 18.04 57.23 30.80
C SER A 576 18.96 56.48 29.82
N GLY A 577 18.44 55.46 29.13
CA GLY A 577 19.15 54.63 28.16
C GLY A 577 19.24 55.26 26.77
N TYR A 578 19.65 54.43 25.81
CA TYR A 578 19.80 54.80 24.40
C TYR A 578 19.41 53.60 23.51
N PRO A 579 19.05 53.80 22.23
CA PRO A 579 19.16 55.03 21.45
C PRO A 579 17.97 56.01 21.52
N HIS A 580 16.81 55.60 22.01
CA HIS A 580 15.56 56.36 21.94
C HIS A 580 15.09 56.91 23.29
N GLY A 581 15.56 56.35 24.41
CA GLY A 581 15.19 56.79 25.76
C GLY A 581 13.77 56.37 26.17
N ILE A 582 13.29 55.25 25.62
CA ILE A 582 11.99 54.67 25.97
C ILE A 582 12.02 54.05 27.38
N LYS A 583 10.85 53.93 28.02
CA LYS A 583 10.74 53.69 29.47
C LYS A 583 9.89 52.46 29.81
N GLY A 584 10.26 51.79 30.89
CA GLY A 584 9.47 50.71 31.49
C GLY A 584 9.09 49.61 30.49
N GLU A 585 7.79 49.37 30.37
CA GLU A 585 7.25 48.28 29.54
C GLU A 585 7.22 48.60 28.04
N ASP A 586 7.46 49.86 27.62
CA ASP A 586 7.61 50.22 26.21
C ASP A 586 8.87 49.56 25.61
N ILE A 587 9.84 49.20 26.47
CA ILE A 587 11.00 48.40 26.08
C ILE A 587 10.54 46.95 25.86
N PRO A 588 10.79 46.35 24.68
CA PRO A 588 10.46 44.96 24.44
C PRO A 588 11.02 44.05 25.55
N ILE A 589 10.20 43.16 26.08
CA ILE A 589 10.61 42.30 27.20
C ILE A 589 11.88 41.49 26.91
N GLY A 590 12.09 41.07 25.66
CA GLY A 590 13.33 40.42 25.24
C GLY A 590 14.56 41.32 25.41
N ALA A 591 14.45 42.61 25.11
CA ALA A 591 15.53 43.58 25.33
C ALA A 591 15.77 43.78 26.83
N ARG A 592 14.71 43.94 27.65
CA ARG A 592 14.83 44.02 29.11
C ARG A 592 15.56 42.83 29.72
N ILE A 593 15.27 41.62 29.23
CA ILE A 593 15.97 40.38 29.62
C ILE A 593 17.45 40.46 29.24
N ILE A 594 17.76 40.81 27.99
CA ILE A 594 19.14 40.91 27.48
C ILE A 594 19.95 41.91 28.30
N THR A 595 19.40 43.09 28.62
CA THR A 595 20.08 44.13 29.41
C THR A 595 20.54 43.62 30.77
N VAL A 596 19.70 42.83 31.45
CA VAL A 596 20.03 42.25 32.78
C VAL A 596 21.16 41.22 32.66
N VAL A 597 21.04 40.28 31.72
CA VAL A 597 22.02 39.20 31.58
C VAL A 597 23.37 39.69 31.05
N ASP A 598 23.35 40.66 30.13
CA ASP A 598 24.57 41.31 29.61
C ASP A 598 25.29 42.07 30.72
N SER A 599 24.56 42.90 31.47
CA SER A 599 25.13 43.66 32.59
C SER A 599 25.74 42.74 33.66
N PHE A 600 25.10 41.61 33.95
CA PHE A 600 25.66 40.63 34.89
C PHE A 600 26.93 39.97 34.35
N SER A 601 26.93 39.50 33.08
CA SER A 601 28.14 38.93 32.47
C SER A 601 29.27 39.95 32.44
N ALA A 602 28.97 41.19 32.06
CA ALA A 602 29.89 42.32 32.01
C ALA A 602 30.58 42.61 33.35
N MET A 603 29.89 42.44 34.47
CA MET A 603 30.45 42.60 35.81
C MET A 603 31.38 41.45 36.24
N ARG A 604 31.19 40.27 35.66
CA ARG A 604 31.86 39.02 36.02
C ARG A 604 33.02 38.66 35.10
N ASP A 605 33.02 39.17 33.88
CA ASP A 605 34.08 38.95 32.91
C ASP A 605 35.29 39.87 33.20
N GLU A 606 36.50 39.37 32.96
CA GLU A 606 37.74 40.14 33.15
C GLU A 606 37.89 41.18 32.03
N ARG A 607 38.15 42.44 32.40
CA ARG A 607 38.30 43.56 31.44
C ARG A 607 39.63 44.28 31.65
N PRO A 608 40.26 44.85 30.60
CA PRO A 608 41.59 45.49 30.69
C PRO A 608 41.75 46.55 31.79
N TYR A 609 40.65 47.18 32.23
CA TYR A 609 40.64 48.24 33.26
C TYR A 609 39.83 47.91 34.51
N LYS A 610 39.23 46.72 34.60
CA LYS A 610 38.30 46.39 35.69
C LYS A 610 38.41 44.91 36.06
N LYS A 611 38.75 44.64 37.33
CA LYS A 611 38.72 43.29 37.88
C LYS A 611 37.26 42.79 37.98
N PRO A 612 37.01 41.50 37.75
CA PRO A 612 35.70 40.88 37.98
C PRO A 612 35.16 41.17 39.38
N LEU A 613 33.87 41.50 39.48
CA LEU A 613 33.17 41.58 40.76
C LEU A 613 32.86 40.17 41.29
N SER A 614 32.71 40.01 42.60
CA SER A 614 32.18 38.77 43.18
C SER A 614 30.71 38.61 42.81
N VAL A 615 30.21 37.36 42.78
CA VAL A 615 28.79 37.06 42.50
C VAL A 615 27.86 37.89 43.39
N GLU A 616 28.15 37.95 44.69
CA GLU A 616 27.36 38.71 45.67
C GLU A 616 27.31 40.21 45.34
N LYS A 617 28.45 40.80 44.95
CA LYS A 617 28.50 42.20 44.53
C LYS A 617 27.74 42.44 43.22
N SER A 618 27.85 41.53 42.26
CA SER A 618 27.10 41.62 41.00
C SER A 618 25.59 41.51 41.21
N ILE A 619 25.14 40.61 42.09
CA ILE A 619 23.72 40.47 42.45
C ILE A 619 23.21 41.73 43.17
N ASN A 620 23.99 42.27 44.12
CA ASN A 620 23.60 43.50 44.81
C ASN A 620 23.54 44.69 43.85
N GLU A 621 24.48 44.82 42.90
CA GLU A 621 24.40 45.87 41.86
C GLU A 621 23.12 45.76 41.02
N LEU A 622 22.70 44.55 40.65
CA LEU A 622 21.43 44.35 39.94
C LEU A 622 20.23 44.79 40.78
N ARG A 623 20.21 44.44 42.08
CA ARG A 623 19.13 44.85 43.01
C ARG A 623 19.10 46.36 43.22
N ASP A 624 20.26 46.98 43.43
CA ASP A 624 20.39 48.41 43.70
C ASP A 624 19.95 49.27 42.49
N ASN A 625 20.05 48.73 41.28
CA ASN A 625 19.64 49.38 40.04
C ASN A 625 18.30 48.87 39.47
N ALA A 626 17.56 48.02 40.22
CA ALA A 626 16.22 47.57 39.83
C ALA A 626 15.24 48.75 39.80
N GLY A 627 14.47 48.86 38.72
CA GLY A 627 13.56 49.98 38.47
C GLY A 627 14.24 51.24 37.92
N ILE A 628 15.58 51.26 37.87
CA ILE A 628 16.38 52.34 37.27
C ILE A 628 16.96 51.87 35.95
N MET A 629 17.95 50.97 35.99
CA MET A 629 18.52 50.40 34.77
C MET A 629 17.75 49.17 34.32
N TYR A 630 17.29 48.36 35.26
CA TYR A 630 16.75 47.03 34.99
C TYR A 630 15.27 46.94 35.35
N ASP A 631 14.55 46.07 34.65
CA ASP A 631 13.22 45.67 35.06
C ASP A 631 13.28 44.89 36.40
N PRO A 632 12.59 45.36 37.46
CA PRO A 632 12.62 44.69 38.76
C PRO A 632 12.20 43.22 38.71
N GLU A 633 11.18 42.87 37.92
CA GLU A 633 10.66 41.51 37.85
C GLU A 633 11.69 40.57 37.21
N ILE A 634 12.36 41.04 36.15
CA ILE A 634 13.40 40.27 35.46
C ILE A 634 14.63 40.08 36.35
N VAL A 635 15.00 41.08 37.16
CA VAL A 635 16.11 40.97 38.13
C VAL A 635 15.81 39.87 39.15
N ASP A 636 14.60 39.85 39.73
CA ASP A 636 14.21 38.84 40.70
C ASP A 636 14.22 37.42 40.10
N ILE A 637 13.71 37.27 38.88
CA ILE A 637 13.73 35.99 38.14
C ILE A 637 15.16 35.55 37.85
N PHE A 638 16.01 36.45 37.35
CA PHE A 638 17.41 36.13 37.05
C PHE A 638 18.14 35.64 38.29
N ILE A 639 18.01 36.35 39.42
CA ILE A 639 18.66 35.97 40.69
C ILE A 639 18.14 34.60 41.15
N SER A 640 16.83 34.37 41.10
CA SER A 640 16.24 33.07 41.47
C SER A 640 16.77 31.92 40.62
N LEU A 641 16.86 32.12 39.30
CA LEU A 641 17.39 31.11 38.37
C LEU A 641 18.90 30.88 38.53
N TYR A 642 19.65 31.93 38.90
CA TYR A 642 21.08 31.84 39.15
C TYR A 642 21.39 31.09 40.46
N GLU A 643 20.67 31.41 41.54
CA GLU A 643 20.81 30.75 42.85
C GLU A 643 20.40 29.28 42.81
N SER A 644 19.39 28.93 42.02
CA SER A 644 18.94 27.56 41.79
C SER A 644 19.84 26.75 40.84
N LYS A 645 20.94 27.35 40.34
CA LYS A 645 21.90 26.74 39.40
C LYS A 645 21.29 26.30 38.07
N ILE A 646 20.16 26.90 37.69
CA ILE A 646 19.58 26.72 36.34
C ILE A 646 20.38 27.54 35.32
N ILE A 647 20.94 28.66 35.77
CA ILE A 647 21.71 29.63 34.99
C ILE A 647 23.01 29.92 35.76
N GLN A 648 24.08 29.13 35.58
CA GLN A 648 25.35 29.33 36.33
C GLN A 648 26.60 29.03 35.48
#